data_AF-A0A8H4IMC2-F1
#
_entry.id   AF-A0A8H4IMC2-F1
#
_cell.length_a   1.000
_cell.length_b   1.000
_cell.length_c   1.000
_cell.angle_alpha   90.00
_cell.angle_beta   90.00
_cell.angle_gamma   90.00
#
_symmetry.space_group_name_H-M   'P 1'
#
loop_
_entity.id
_entity.type
_entity.pdbx_description
1 polymer ?
#
loop_
_entity_poly.entity_id
_entity_poly.type
_entity_poly.pdbx_seq_one_letter_code
_entity_poly.pdbx_strand_id
1 'polypeptide(L)'
;MPSPETPKRLRISIDRGGTFTDCVASVPGRKTSSSSCSRSILKTTRYAPSEAIRRVLEIATGKKFPKGKKISLADVESIKMGTTVATNALLERNGEPTSRPRLFDLAINRPGVLYSEVIEVAERVTLEDWTERNDSARVDSTGLIKGVTGEWVRVLKPLVIGEIAAEIGFTQISLSSVAAPSIKIKYIDGFVSGFEDLENCDCRCEFMQSDGGLVEFKRLSGLRAVLSGPAGGVVGYARTCYDESNGTPLIGFDMGGTSTDVSRYAGQLEHVFETTTAGVIISTPQLDINTVAAGGGSVLSWRNGLFNVGPESASSHPGPACYRKGGPLTITDANLVLGRIDPACRFIPHIFGPNADEPLDISASRKLFDEMTAVINSEIDGKLTVEEVAAGFLSVANESMCRPIRILTEAKGHDSSLHNLASFGGAGGQHACALATNLGIRRVLIHKYSSILSAYGMALADVVHEERQPAALQYSDDSIPTIADALEKLSSKAEDVLIGQSISPARIATEKYLSLRFHGSDTAIMVQQKENADTLQAFKDAHLQEFGFIPEGRAVIVDDFRVRSIGKSPIDLSTAAAEAPPPSGKIASPSVTTQKPVYFENRGWIETPVYQLNSLDQGSKIYGPALILDKTQTIIVTPNAEATVHLDKIVIDLTSGEKSAVSSTKADPIQLSIFAHRFMGVAEQMGRALQRTSVSTNIKERLDFSCTVFSPDGGLVANAPHVPAMIGSMAYAVKWQIDH
;
A
#
# COMPACT_ATOMS: atom_id res chain seq x y z
N MET A 1 -46.43 14.83 15.16
CA MET A 1 -46.31 13.67 14.24
C MET A 1 -44.88 13.19 14.30
N PRO A 2 -44.62 11.90 14.57
CA PRO A 2 -43.26 11.39 14.46
C PRO A 2 -42.83 11.45 12.98
N SER A 3 -41.62 11.92 12.73
CA SER A 3 -40.98 11.89 11.41
C SER A 3 -41.05 10.48 10.81
N PRO A 4 -41.31 10.31 9.51
CA PRO A 4 -41.31 8.98 8.90
C PRO A 4 -39.93 8.34 9.08
N GLU A 5 -39.87 7.21 9.81
CA GLU A 5 -38.65 6.43 9.92
C GLU A 5 -38.23 5.98 8.52
N THR A 6 -37.10 6.49 8.04
CA THR A 6 -36.47 6.03 6.80
C THR A 6 -36.28 4.51 6.83
N PRO A 7 -36.67 3.78 5.77
CA PRO A 7 -36.49 2.33 5.73
C PRO A 7 -35.01 1.98 5.89
N LYS A 8 -34.74 1.01 6.77
CA LYS A 8 -33.39 0.54 7.15
C LYS A 8 -32.72 -0.24 6.01
N ARG A 9 -32.25 0.49 4.99
CA ARG A 9 -31.55 -0.06 3.82
C ARG A 9 -30.12 -0.49 4.15
N LEU A 10 -29.61 -1.46 3.39
CA LEU A 10 -28.29 -2.09 3.58
C LEU A 10 -27.15 -1.21 3.08
N ARG A 11 -26.00 -1.22 3.77
CA ARG A 11 -24.75 -0.64 3.26
C ARG A 11 -23.75 -1.74 3.04
N ILE A 12 -23.20 -1.84 1.84
CA ILE A 12 -22.33 -2.95 1.42
C ILE A 12 -20.99 -2.37 0.97
N SER A 13 -19.90 -2.96 1.44
CA SER A 13 -18.53 -2.60 1.08
C SER A 13 -17.78 -3.85 0.62
N ILE A 14 -17.14 -3.77 -0.54
CA ILE A 14 -16.55 -4.92 -1.23
C ILE A 14 -15.12 -4.59 -1.62
N ASP A 15 -14.20 -5.43 -1.20
CA ASP A 15 -12.84 -5.43 -1.73
C ASP A 15 -12.63 -6.65 -2.62
N ARG A 16 -12.30 -6.40 -3.88
CA ARG A 16 -11.93 -7.45 -4.82
C ARG A 16 -10.41 -7.55 -4.93
N GLY A 17 -9.84 -8.46 -4.15
CA GLY A 17 -8.43 -8.87 -4.23
C GLY A 17 -8.15 -9.90 -5.33
N GLY A 18 -6.87 -10.24 -5.51
CA GLY A 18 -6.41 -11.23 -6.50
C GLY A 18 -6.89 -12.65 -6.21
N THR A 19 -6.84 -13.08 -4.94
CA THR A 19 -7.21 -14.44 -4.54
C THR A 19 -8.65 -14.54 -4.03
N PHE A 20 -9.07 -13.58 -3.21
CA PHE A 20 -10.38 -13.56 -2.56
C PHE A 20 -11.10 -12.23 -2.77
N THR A 21 -12.44 -12.29 -2.74
CA THR A 21 -13.31 -11.12 -2.70
C THR A 21 -13.97 -11.06 -1.33
N ASP A 22 -13.72 -9.97 -0.61
CA ASP A 22 -14.19 -9.72 0.74
C ASP A 22 -15.37 -8.77 0.72
N CYS A 23 -16.39 -9.07 1.53
CA CYS A 23 -17.60 -8.29 1.61
C CYS A 23 -18.00 -8.06 3.07
N VAL A 24 -18.27 -6.79 3.38
CA VAL A 24 -18.72 -6.26 4.66
C VAL A 24 -20.07 -5.60 4.42
N ALA A 25 -21.09 -5.98 5.19
CA ALA A 25 -22.41 -5.39 5.05
C ALA A 25 -23.02 -5.00 6.39
N SER A 26 -23.39 -3.73 6.54
CA SER A 26 -24.10 -3.22 7.71
C SER A 26 -25.61 -3.35 7.53
N VAL A 27 -26.24 -4.12 8.42
CA VAL A 27 -27.71 -4.26 8.48
C VAL A 27 -28.25 -3.40 9.65
N PRO A 28 -29.00 -2.31 9.38
CA PRO A 28 -29.50 -1.47 10.46
C PRO A 28 -30.58 -2.21 11.28
N GLY A 29 -30.51 -2.14 12.62
CA GLY A 29 -31.54 -2.69 13.52
C GLY A 29 -31.24 -4.07 14.15
N ARG A 30 -30.18 -4.78 13.75
CA ARG A 30 -29.68 -5.94 14.53
C ARG A 30 -28.75 -5.44 15.64
N LYS A 31 -29.23 -5.42 16.89
CA LYS A 31 -28.39 -5.27 18.10
C LYS A 31 -27.89 -6.65 18.53
N THR A 32 -26.65 -6.96 18.17
CA THR A 32 -25.79 -7.87 18.95
C THR A 32 -24.44 -7.18 19.03
N SER A 33 -23.84 -7.19 20.21
CA SER A 33 -22.53 -6.62 20.57
C SER A 33 -21.55 -6.53 19.39
N SER A 34 -21.18 -5.30 19.02
CA SER A 34 -20.19 -4.96 17.99
C SER A 34 -20.32 -5.75 16.67
N SER A 35 -21.10 -5.13 15.78
CA SER A 35 -21.22 -5.33 14.32
C SER A 35 -22.30 -6.31 13.87
N SER A 36 -23.42 -5.76 13.39
CA SER A 36 -24.37 -6.39 12.46
C SER A 36 -23.74 -6.55 11.06
N CYS A 37 -22.53 -7.13 10.99
CA CYS A 37 -21.76 -7.32 9.78
C CYS A 37 -21.94 -8.74 9.23
N SER A 38 -22.64 -8.88 8.10
CA SER A 38 -22.63 -10.14 7.34
C SER A 38 -21.36 -10.19 6.50
N ARG A 39 -20.58 -11.28 6.63
CA ARG A 39 -19.31 -11.49 5.91
C ARG A 39 -19.47 -12.59 4.87
N SER A 40 -18.92 -12.38 3.68
CA SER A 40 -18.74 -13.44 2.69
C SER A 40 -17.33 -13.32 2.09
N ILE A 41 -16.62 -14.46 2.05
CA ILE A 41 -15.36 -14.61 1.32
C ILE A 41 -15.66 -15.50 0.12
N LEU A 42 -15.36 -15.00 -1.07
CA LEU A 42 -15.54 -15.74 -2.31
C LEU A 42 -14.20 -15.89 -3.00
N LYS A 43 -13.98 -17.02 -3.68
CA LYS A 43 -12.92 -17.11 -4.68
C LYS A 43 -13.16 -16.03 -5.74
N THR A 44 -12.14 -15.23 -6.03
CA THR A 44 -12.29 -14.12 -6.98
C THR A 44 -12.64 -14.67 -8.37
N THR A 45 -13.78 -14.18 -8.89
CA THR A 45 -14.24 -14.41 -10.27
C THR A 45 -14.85 -13.09 -10.77
N ARG A 46 -15.08 -12.96 -12.09
CA ARG A 46 -15.73 -11.76 -12.65
C ARG A 46 -17.11 -11.46 -12.04
N TYR A 47 -17.79 -12.49 -11.52
CA TYR A 47 -19.12 -12.40 -10.91
C TYR A 47 -19.10 -12.37 -9.38
N ALA A 48 -17.91 -12.44 -8.75
CA ALA A 48 -17.78 -12.51 -7.30
C ALA A 48 -18.41 -11.31 -6.56
N PRO A 49 -18.28 -10.04 -7.03
CA PRO A 49 -18.94 -8.91 -6.37
C PRO A 49 -20.47 -9.01 -6.35
N SER A 50 -21.08 -9.34 -7.49
CA SER A 50 -22.54 -9.51 -7.59
C SER A 50 -23.02 -10.71 -6.76
N GLU A 51 -22.26 -11.81 -6.75
CA GLU A 51 -22.55 -12.98 -5.90
C GLU A 51 -22.41 -12.65 -4.40
N ALA A 52 -21.45 -11.80 -4.00
CA ALA A 52 -21.31 -11.34 -2.62
C ALA A 52 -22.53 -10.53 -2.19
N ILE A 53 -22.97 -9.58 -3.02
CA ILE A 53 -24.18 -8.77 -2.78
C ILE A 53 -25.41 -9.67 -2.68
N ARG A 54 -25.54 -10.65 -3.59
CA ARG A 54 -26.63 -11.65 -3.57
C ARG A 54 -26.68 -12.38 -2.23
N ARG A 55 -25.56 -12.93 -1.77
CA ARG A 55 -25.48 -13.66 -0.49
C ARG A 55 -25.80 -12.78 0.71
N VAL A 56 -25.31 -11.54 0.72
CA VAL A 56 -25.63 -10.56 1.76
C VAL A 56 -27.13 -10.27 1.79
N LEU A 57 -27.75 -10.06 0.63
CA LEU A 57 -29.20 -9.86 0.52
C LEU A 57 -29.98 -11.08 0.99
N GLU A 58 -29.55 -12.31 0.66
CA GLU A 58 -30.17 -13.54 1.16
C GLU A 58 -30.10 -13.63 2.70
N ILE A 59 -28.95 -13.31 3.28
CA ILE A 59 -28.74 -13.35 4.74
C ILE A 59 -29.55 -12.24 5.45
N ALA A 60 -29.63 -11.06 4.86
CA ALA A 60 -30.30 -9.90 5.45
C ALA A 60 -31.83 -9.98 5.34
N THR A 61 -32.35 -10.41 4.18
CA THR A 61 -33.79 -10.42 3.90
C THR A 61 -34.45 -11.79 4.16
N GLY A 62 -33.66 -12.87 4.27
CA GLY A 62 -34.16 -14.24 4.34
C GLY A 62 -34.78 -14.77 3.04
N LYS A 63 -34.80 -13.96 1.97
CA LYS A 63 -35.32 -14.34 0.64
C LYS A 63 -34.20 -14.96 -0.19
N LYS A 64 -34.50 -16.05 -0.91
CA LYS A 64 -33.53 -16.62 -1.88
C LYS A 64 -33.53 -15.82 -3.17
N PHE A 65 -32.34 -15.49 -3.66
CA PHE A 65 -32.14 -14.79 -4.93
C PHE A 65 -31.48 -15.77 -5.93
N PRO A 66 -32.11 -16.06 -7.08
CA PRO A 66 -31.57 -17.01 -8.05
C PRO A 66 -30.22 -16.56 -8.64
N LYS A 67 -29.28 -17.50 -8.76
CA LYS A 67 -27.96 -17.26 -9.37
C LYS A 67 -28.12 -16.87 -10.85
N GLY A 68 -27.35 -15.88 -11.31
CA GLY A 68 -27.31 -15.45 -12.71
C GLY A 68 -28.45 -14.54 -13.17
N LYS A 69 -29.42 -14.20 -12.31
CA LYS A 69 -30.39 -13.14 -12.58
C LYS A 69 -29.90 -11.79 -12.05
N LYS A 70 -30.39 -10.72 -12.66
CA LYS A 70 -30.13 -9.35 -12.20
C LYS A 70 -30.66 -9.15 -10.79
N ILE A 71 -29.92 -8.37 -10.00
CA ILE A 71 -30.24 -8.11 -8.58
C ILE A 71 -30.96 -6.76 -8.47
N SER A 72 -32.08 -6.73 -7.74
CA SER A 72 -32.77 -5.50 -7.38
C SER A 72 -32.10 -4.83 -6.17
N LEU A 73 -31.92 -3.51 -6.22
CA LEU A 73 -31.23 -2.72 -5.20
C LEU A 73 -32.18 -1.92 -4.31
N ALA A 74 -33.48 -2.21 -4.34
CA ALA A 74 -34.49 -1.48 -3.56
C ALA A 74 -34.21 -1.45 -2.04
N ASP A 75 -33.57 -2.51 -1.53
CA ASP A 75 -33.21 -2.68 -0.12
C ASP A 75 -31.77 -2.19 0.21
N VAL A 76 -31.04 -1.62 -0.75
CA VAL A 76 -29.63 -1.21 -0.61
C VAL A 76 -29.53 0.31 -0.66
N GLU A 77 -28.88 0.90 0.35
CA GLU A 77 -28.61 2.33 0.47
C GLU A 77 -27.34 2.72 -0.31
N SER A 78 -26.29 1.91 -0.17
CA SER A 78 -25.00 2.18 -0.80
C SER A 78 -24.19 0.93 -1.03
N ILE A 79 -23.42 0.94 -2.11
CA ILE A 79 -22.40 -0.03 -2.47
C ILE A 79 -21.09 0.74 -2.63
N LYS A 80 -20.10 0.39 -1.81
CA LYS A 80 -18.74 0.91 -1.89
C LYS A 80 -17.81 -0.19 -2.36
N MET A 81 -16.94 0.08 -3.33
CA MET A 81 -16.13 -0.96 -3.94
C MET A 81 -14.69 -0.53 -4.21
N GLY A 82 -13.73 -1.37 -3.84
CA GLY A 82 -12.34 -1.27 -4.31
C GLY A 82 -11.96 -2.50 -5.13
N THR A 83 -10.97 -2.34 -5.99
CA THR A 83 -10.54 -3.44 -6.86
C THR A 83 -9.06 -3.41 -7.17
N THR A 84 -8.43 -4.57 -7.09
CA THR A 84 -7.06 -4.80 -7.55
C THR A 84 -6.97 -5.02 -9.06
N VAL A 85 -8.09 -4.99 -9.81
CA VAL A 85 -8.10 -5.28 -11.26
C VAL A 85 -7.25 -4.30 -12.06
N ALA A 86 -7.28 -3.00 -11.73
CA ALA A 86 -6.47 -2.02 -12.43
C ALA A 86 -4.97 -2.25 -12.16
N THR A 87 -4.61 -2.54 -10.91
CA THR A 87 -3.24 -2.90 -10.51
C THR A 87 -2.78 -4.18 -11.20
N ASN A 88 -3.60 -5.23 -11.18
CA ASN A 88 -3.28 -6.50 -11.81
C ASN A 88 -3.21 -6.39 -13.33
N ALA A 89 -4.08 -5.62 -13.98
CA ALA A 89 -3.98 -5.38 -15.42
C ALA A 89 -2.66 -4.67 -15.80
N LEU A 90 -2.13 -3.83 -14.91
CA LEU A 90 -0.84 -3.18 -15.07
C LEU A 90 0.34 -4.14 -14.78
N LEU A 91 0.19 -5.05 -13.80
CA LEU A 91 1.19 -6.01 -13.35
C LEU A 91 1.28 -7.28 -14.22
N GLU A 92 0.15 -7.93 -14.50
CA GLU A 92 -0.03 -9.21 -15.22
C GLU A 92 0.12 -9.09 -16.74
N ARG A 93 0.83 -8.06 -17.25
CA ARG A 93 1.10 -7.82 -18.68
C ARG A 93 1.11 -9.15 -19.45
N ASN A 94 0.11 -9.43 -20.31
CA ASN A 94 0.03 -10.67 -21.10
C ASN A 94 1.19 -10.72 -22.13
N GLY A 95 2.39 -10.94 -21.61
CA GLY A 95 3.71 -10.69 -22.18
C GLY A 95 4.70 -10.29 -21.07
N GLU A 96 5.70 -11.15 -20.81
CA GLU A 96 6.87 -10.78 -20.00
C GLU A 96 7.94 -10.08 -20.85
N PRO A 97 8.90 -9.30 -20.27
CA PRO A 97 8.85 -8.58 -19.00
C PRO A 97 9.29 -7.09 -19.13
N THR A 98 9.44 -6.49 -17.96
CA THR A 98 9.36 -5.11 -17.47
C THR A 98 10.53 -4.16 -17.78
N SER A 99 10.32 -2.88 -17.44
CA SER A 99 11.28 -1.77 -17.49
C SER A 99 12.55 -2.04 -16.67
N ARG A 100 13.69 -1.51 -17.17
CA ARG A 100 15.04 -1.48 -16.55
C ARG A 100 15.08 -1.81 -15.04
N PRO A 101 15.35 -3.07 -14.68
CA PRO A 101 15.57 -3.44 -13.29
C PRO A 101 17.05 -3.32 -12.88
N ARG A 102 17.99 -3.46 -13.83
CA ARG A 102 19.44 -3.52 -13.55
C ARG A 102 20.23 -2.95 -14.72
N LEU A 103 21.16 -2.03 -14.44
CA LEU A 103 22.07 -1.48 -15.47
C LEU A 103 23.08 -2.52 -16.00
N PHE A 104 23.13 -3.72 -15.40
CA PHE A 104 24.12 -4.77 -15.61
C PHE A 104 23.64 -5.94 -16.48
N ASP A 105 22.41 -5.88 -17.00
CA ASP A 105 21.93 -6.92 -17.91
C ASP A 105 22.64 -6.78 -19.27
N LEU A 106 23.41 -7.82 -19.64
CA LEU A 106 24.17 -7.88 -20.90
C LEU A 106 23.27 -7.85 -22.15
N ALA A 107 21.97 -8.14 -22.00
CA ALA A 107 20.97 -8.07 -23.05
C ALA A 107 19.95 -6.96 -22.73
N ILE A 108 19.96 -5.90 -23.55
CA ILE A 108 19.09 -4.72 -23.38
C ILE A 108 17.67 -5.07 -23.83
N ASN A 109 16.79 -5.44 -22.90
CA ASN A 109 15.36 -5.51 -23.18
C ASN A 109 14.72 -4.14 -22.92
N ARG A 110 14.34 -3.44 -24.00
CA ARG A 110 13.50 -2.25 -23.88
C ARG A 110 12.12 -2.71 -23.42
N PRO A 111 11.53 -2.10 -22.38
CA PRO A 111 10.14 -2.40 -22.04
C PRO A 111 9.25 -2.15 -23.26
N GLY A 112 8.30 -3.05 -23.49
CA GLY A 112 7.23 -2.80 -24.45
C GLY A 112 6.50 -1.49 -24.09
N VAL A 113 6.20 -0.70 -25.11
CA VAL A 113 5.39 0.51 -24.99
C VAL A 113 3.91 0.12 -24.89
N LEU A 114 3.11 0.92 -24.17
CA LEU A 114 1.66 0.66 -24.01
C LEU A 114 0.87 0.90 -25.30
N TYR A 115 1.44 1.65 -26.25
CA TYR A 115 0.83 1.98 -27.53
C TYR A 115 1.33 1.03 -28.63
N SER A 116 0.45 0.73 -29.59
CA SER A 116 0.82 -0.06 -30.78
C SER A 116 1.40 0.82 -31.90
N GLU A 117 0.94 2.06 -32.00
CA GLU A 117 1.32 3.00 -33.06
C GLU A 117 1.50 4.41 -32.47
N VAL A 118 2.47 5.15 -33.02
CA VAL A 118 2.66 6.57 -32.75
C VAL A 118 2.54 7.28 -34.08
N ILE A 119 1.60 8.22 -34.15
CA ILE A 119 1.45 9.09 -35.30
C ILE A 119 1.95 10.46 -34.87
N GLU A 120 3.05 10.89 -35.46
CA GLU A 120 3.57 12.23 -35.27
C GLU A 120 2.73 13.22 -36.06
N VAL A 121 2.31 14.30 -35.42
CA VAL A 121 1.59 15.39 -36.08
C VAL A 121 2.55 16.57 -36.20
N ALA A 122 2.64 17.13 -37.40
CA ALA A 122 3.39 18.36 -37.65
C ALA A 122 2.66 19.55 -37.00
N GLU A 123 2.94 19.73 -35.71
CA GLU A 123 2.40 20.76 -34.83
C GLU A 123 3.54 21.40 -34.04
N ARG A 124 3.40 22.68 -33.68
CA ARG A 124 4.42 23.39 -32.92
C ARG A 124 3.81 24.44 -32.02
N VAL A 125 4.02 24.28 -30.72
CA VAL A 125 3.91 25.33 -29.69
C VAL A 125 5.31 25.70 -29.25
N THR A 126 5.58 27.00 -29.08
CA THR A 126 6.88 27.48 -28.57
C THR A 126 6.66 28.38 -27.37
N LEU A 127 7.47 28.19 -26.32
CA LEU A 127 7.59 29.16 -25.23
C LEU A 127 8.35 30.38 -25.76
N GLU A 128 7.74 31.56 -25.73
CA GLU A 128 8.40 32.78 -26.21
C GLU A 128 9.57 33.18 -25.31
N ASP A 129 9.43 32.98 -24.00
CA ASP A 129 10.42 33.42 -23.01
C ASP A 129 11.67 32.50 -22.94
N TRP A 130 11.66 31.36 -23.65
CA TRP A 130 12.74 30.36 -23.62
C TRP A 130 13.30 30.07 -25.01
N THR A 131 13.94 31.08 -25.61
CA THR A 131 14.81 30.85 -26.77
C THR A 131 16.27 31.16 -26.42
N GLU A 132 17.14 30.14 -26.50
CA GLU A 132 18.60 30.32 -26.60
C GLU A 132 19.03 31.12 -27.85
N ARG A 133 18.08 31.50 -28.71
CA ARG A 133 18.28 32.40 -29.85
C ARG A 133 17.75 33.78 -29.53
N ASN A 134 18.70 34.65 -29.20
CA ASN A 134 18.53 36.09 -29.00
C ASN A 134 18.27 36.85 -30.33
N ASP A 135 17.46 36.29 -31.23
CA ASP A 135 17.03 36.99 -32.45
C ASP A 135 15.75 37.75 -32.12
N SER A 136 15.97 38.99 -31.68
CA SER A 136 14.98 40.05 -31.46
C SER A 136 14.31 40.49 -32.77
N ALA A 137 13.63 39.56 -33.44
CA ALA A 137 12.83 39.83 -34.63
C ALA A 137 11.35 40.00 -34.23
N ARG A 138 10.93 41.26 -34.09
CA ARG A 138 9.56 41.80 -34.16
C ARG A 138 8.42 40.81 -33.87
N VAL A 139 7.87 40.92 -32.67
CA VAL A 139 6.68 40.19 -32.19
C VAL A 139 5.46 40.54 -33.05
N ASP A 140 5.09 39.64 -33.96
CA ASP A 140 3.72 39.55 -34.46
C ASP A 140 2.85 38.97 -33.33
N SER A 141 1.78 39.67 -32.94
CA SER A 141 0.90 39.31 -31.82
C SER A 141 -0.04 38.14 -32.14
N THR A 142 0.00 37.62 -33.36
CA THR A 142 -0.86 36.52 -33.81
C THR A 142 -0.42 35.19 -33.19
N GLY A 143 -1.37 34.50 -32.55
CA GLY A 143 -1.16 33.16 -31.96
C GLY A 143 -0.52 33.13 -30.57
N LEU A 144 -0.32 34.27 -29.91
CA LEU A 144 0.16 34.33 -28.52
C LEU A 144 -0.98 34.06 -27.54
N ILE A 145 -0.82 33.03 -26.71
CA ILE A 145 -1.76 32.66 -25.64
C ILE A 145 -0.98 32.66 -24.32
N LYS A 146 -1.50 33.37 -23.33
CA LYS A 146 -0.98 33.29 -21.97
C LYS A 146 -1.42 31.97 -21.34
N GLY A 147 -0.47 31.12 -21.01
CA GLY A 147 -0.68 29.85 -20.31
C GLY A 147 -1.20 30.06 -18.89
N VAL A 148 -1.70 28.98 -18.28
CA VAL A 148 -2.26 28.99 -16.91
C VAL A 148 -1.20 29.38 -15.87
N THR A 149 0.07 29.05 -16.13
CA THR A 149 1.24 29.42 -15.31
C THR A 149 1.71 30.86 -15.54
N GLY A 150 1.09 31.59 -16.48
CA GLY A 150 1.41 32.97 -16.81
C GLY A 150 2.40 33.15 -17.95
N GLU A 151 2.97 32.06 -18.47
CA GLU A 151 3.95 32.03 -19.55
C GLU A 151 3.31 32.32 -20.91
N TRP A 152 4.03 32.97 -21.81
CA TRP A 152 3.54 33.24 -23.16
C TRP A 152 3.88 32.07 -24.09
N VAL A 153 2.84 31.37 -24.54
CA VAL A 153 2.94 30.28 -25.50
C VAL A 153 2.48 30.78 -26.85
N ARG A 154 3.33 30.63 -27.87
CA ARG A 154 2.95 30.89 -29.26
C ARG A 154 2.41 29.60 -29.86
N VAL A 155 1.12 29.59 -30.17
CA VAL A 155 0.43 28.52 -30.90
C VAL A 155 0.60 28.78 -32.39
N LEU A 156 1.50 28.03 -33.04
CA LEU A 156 1.71 28.15 -34.48
C LEU A 156 0.60 27.43 -35.27
N LYS A 157 -0.01 26.40 -34.69
CA LYS A 157 -1.14 25.67 -35.26
C LYS A 157 -2.01 25.05 -34.14
N PRO A 158 -3.34 25.30 -34.11
CA PRO A 158 -4.21 24.75 -33.07
C PRO A 158 -4.47 23.25 -33.23
N LEU A 159 -4.62 22.57 -32.09
CA LEU A 159 -4.91 21.15 -31.96
C LEU A 159 -6.40 20.85 -32.21
N VAL A 160 -6.70 20.18 -33.32
CA VAL A 160 -8.06 19.67 -33.65
C VAL A 160 -8.13 18.14 -33.69
N ILE A 161 -7.07 17.46 -33.22
CA ILE A 161 -6.93 15.99 -33.29
C ILE A 161 -8.08 15.27 -32.57
N GLY A 162 -8.57 15.83 -31.45
CA GLY A 162 -9.69 15.23 -30.72
C GLY A 162 -10.97 15.17 -31.56
N GLU A 163 -11.27 16.23 -32.31
CA GLU A 163 -12.44 16.30 -33.19
C GLU A 163 -12.28 15.37 -34.39
N ILE A 164 -11.09 15.39 -35.02
CA ILE A 164 -10.76 14.51 -36.15
C ILE A 164 -10.86 13.04 -35.74
N ALA A 165 -10.35 12.68 -34.56
CA ALA A 165 -10.46 11.32 -34.04
C ALA A 165 -11.94 10.92 -33.82
N ALA A 166 -12.78 11.85 -33.36
CA ALA A 166 -14.21 11.58 -33.21
C ALA A 166 -14.90 11.36 -34.56
N GLU A 167 -14.56 12.16 -35.58
CA GLU A 167 -15.08 12.02 -36.95
C GLU A 167 -14.65 10.71 -37.62
N ILE A 168 -13.42 10.26 -37.39
CA ILE A 168 -12.91 8.96 -37.88
C ILE A 168 -13.65 7.78 -37.23
N GLY A 169 -14.32 8.00 -36.09
CA GLY A 169 -15.10 6.99 -35.38
C GLY A 169 -14.37 6.32 -34.23
N PHE A 170 -13.33 6.94 -33.67
CA PHE A 170 -12.73 6.45 -32.42
C PHE A 170 -13.75 6.54 -31.28
N THR A 171 -14.00 5.41 -30.62
CA THR A 171 -15.00 5.30 -29.55
C THR A 171 -14.50 5.83 -28.20
N GLN A 172 -13.20 5.99 -28.05
CA GLN A 172 -12.54 6.48 -26.84
C GLN A 172 -11.40 7.42 -27.24
N ILE A 173 -11.48 8.68 -26.81
CA ILE A 173 -10.50 9.72 -27.11
C ILE A 173 -10.09 10.36 -25.78
N SER A 174 -8.79 10.50 -25.55
CA SER A 174 -8.25 11.09 -24.32
C SER A 174 -7.24 12.17 -24.68
N LEU A 175 -7.60 13.42 -24.39
CA LEU A 175 -6.73 14.57 -24.58
C LEU A 175 -5.97 14.85 -23.28
N SER A 176 -4.64 14.95 -23.36
CA SER A 176 -3.78 15.25 -22.21
C SER A 176 -4.11 16.57 -21.53
N SER A 177 -4.68 17.53 -22.26
CA SER A 177 -5.10 18.85 -21.77
C SER A 177 -6.41 18.85 -20.99
N VAL A 178 -7.27 17.84 -21.20
CA VAL A 178 -8.62 17.78 -20.61
C VAL A 178 -8.73 16.65 -19.57
N ALA A 179 -7.88 15.63 -19.66
CA ALA A 179 -7.93 14.48 -18.79
C ALA A 179 -6.53 13.95 -18.45
N ALA A 180 -6.24 13.84 -17.15
CA ALA A 180 -5.50 12.67 -16.69
C ALA A 180 -6.30 11.45 -17.19
N PRO A 181 -5.70 10.49 -17.91
CA PRO A 181 -6.41 9.53 -18.76
C PRO A 181 -7.68 8.97 -18.12
N SER A 182 -8.85 9.39 -18.62
CA SER A 182 -10.14 8.82 -18.24
C SER A 182 -10.36 7.52 -19.01
N ILE A 183 -9.50 6.52 -18.74
CA ILE A 183 -9.71 5.17 -19.27
C ILE A 183 -11.01 4.66 -18.64
N LYS A 184 -12.10 4.64 -19.42
CA LYS A 184 -13.32 3.95 -19.03
C LYS A 184 -12.98 2.47 -18.86
N ILE A 185 -13.05 1.98 -17.63
CA ILE A 185 -12.73 0.60 -17.34
C ILE A 185 -13.93 -0.24 -17.79
N LYS A 186 -13.78 -1.08 -18.83
CA LYS A 186 -14.78 -2.09 -19.27
C LYS A 186 -15.32 -2.95 -18.10
N TYR A 187 -14.58 -3.00 -17.01
CA TYR A 187 -14.98 -3.64 -15.76
C TYR A 187 -16.24 -3.03 -15.13
N ILE A 188 -16.37 -1.70 -15.14
CA ILE A 188 -17.51 -0.99 -14.56
C ILE A 188 -18.78 -1.40 -15.31
N ASP A 189 -18.75 -1.41 -16.64
CA ASP A 189 -19.88 -1.83 -17.48
C ASP A 189 -20.31 -3.27 -17.14
N GLY A 190 -19.34 -4.17 -16.95
CA GLY A 190 -19.59 -5.55 -16.54
C GLY A 190 -20.25 -5.65 -15.17
N PHE A 191 -19.84 -4.84 -14.20
CA PHE A 191 -20.44 -4.79 -12.86
C PHE A 191 -21.87 -4.21 -12.91
N VAL A 192 -22.04 -3.07 -13.59
CA VAL A 192 -23.35 -2.40 -13.79
C VAL A 192 -24.35 -3.35 -14.46
N SER A 193 -23.92 -4.14 -15.44
CA SER A 193 -24.79 -5.09 -16.16
C SER A 193 -25.43 -6.18 -15.28
N GLY A 194 -24.87 -6.44 -14.09
CA GLY A 194 -25.39 -7.40 -13.12
C GLY A 194 -26.62 -6.92 -12.34
N PHE A 195 -27.03 -5.66 -12.51
CA PHE A 195 -28.15 -5.04 -11.79
C PHE A 195 -29.30 -4.67 -12.74
N GLU A 196 -30.50 -4.57 -12.17
CA GLU A 196 -31.71 -4.21 -12.94
C GLU A 196 -31.68 -2.75 -13.39
N ASP A 197 -31.30 -1.83 -12.50
CA ASP A 197 -31.30 -0.39 -12.78
C ASP A 197 -30.35 0.39 -11.83
N LEU A 198 -29.04 0.11 -11.88
CA LEU A 198 -28.07 0.78 -11.01
C LEU A 198 -27.98 2.30 -11.30
N GLU A 199 -28.27 2.72 -12.53
CA GLU A 199 -28.10 4.11 -12.97
C GLU A 199 -29.23 5.04 -12.51
N ASN A 200 -30.45 4.52 -12.32
CA ASN A 200 -31.62 5.30 -11.90
C ASN A 200 -32.16 4.90 -10.52
N CYS A 201 -31.51 3.96 -9.82
CA CYS A 201 -31.89 3.60 -8.46
C CYS A 201 -31.33 4.58 -7.42
N ASP A 202 -32.03 4.69 -6.29
CA ASP A 202 -31.66 5.49 -5.12
C ASP A 202 -30.53 4.84 -4.27
N CYS A 203 -29.68 4.02 -4.90
CA CYS A 203 -28.52 3.37 -4.28
C CYS A 203 -27.24 4.09 -4.71
N ARG A 204 -26.48 4.62 -3.75
CA ARG A 204 -25.19 5.25 -4.04
C ARG A 204 -24.15 4.19 -4.37
N CYS A 205 -23.62 4.20 -5.59
CA CYS A 205 -22.53 3.32 -5.99
C CYS A 205 -21.22 4.09 -6.11
N GLU A 206 -20.30 3.82 -5.19
CA GLU A 206 -19.05 4.54 -5.02
C GLU A 206 -17.87 3.59 -5.16
N PHE A 207 -16.80 4.06 -5.79
CA PHE A 207 -15.55 3.32 -5.94
C PHE A 207 -14.43 3.99 -5.17
N MET A 208 -13.59 3.18 -4.54
CA MET A 208 -12.37 3.61 -3.89
C MET A 208 -11.36 4.07 -4.93
N GLN A 209 -10.75 5.23 -4.70
CA GLN A 209 -9.65 5.76 -5.48
C GLN A 209 -8.31 5.48 -4.80
N SER A 210 -7.22 5.61 -5.56
CA SER A 210 -5.83 5.45 -5.10
C SER A 210 -5.46 6.38 -3.96
N ASP A 211 -6.16 7.51 -3.81
CA ASP A 211 -5.92 8.56 -2.81
C ASP A 211 -6.68 8.33 -1.48
N GLY A 212 -7.36 7.19 -1.34
CA GLY A 212 -8.16 6.81 -0.17
C GLY A 212 -9.56 7.42 -0.13
N GLY A 213 -9.96 8.20 -1.13
CA GLY A 213 -11.28 8.79 -1.24
C GLY A 213 -12.24 7.93 -2.07
N LEU A 214 -13.54 8.06 -1.79
CA LEU A 214 -14.60 7.48 -2.63
C LEU A 214 -15.04 8.45 -3.71
N VAL A 215 -15.38 7.92 -4.89
CA VAL A 215 -15.98 8.66 -6.00
C VAL A 215 -17.17 7.90 -6.59
N GLU A 216 -18.16 8.62 -7.13
CA GLU A 216 -19.25 8.01 -7.88
C GLU A 216 -18.73 7.17 -9.06
N PHE A 217 -19.33 5.99 -9.29
CA PHE A 217 -18.88 5.05 -10.32
C PHE A 217 -18.75 5.65 -11.74
N LYS A 218 -19.58 6.65 -12.09
CA LYS A 218 -19.54 7.33 -13.40
C LYS A 218 -18.29 8.20 -13.61
N ARG A 219 -17.64 8.60 -12.52
CA ARG A 219 -16.49 9.53 -12.50
C ARG A 219 -15.16 8.82 -12.26
N LEU A 220 -15.16 7.51 -12.03
CA LEU A 220 -13.93 6.74 -11.79
C LEU A 220 -13.04 6.71 -13.05
N SER A 221 -11.77 7.08 -12.88
CA SER A 221 -10.72 6.86 -13.88
C SER A 221 -9.94 5.58 -13.59
N GLY A 222 -9.58 4.84 -14.63
CA GLY A 222 -8.70 3.66 -14.52
C GLY A 222 -7.38 3.93 -13.79
N LEU A 223 -6.77 5.10 -14.00
CA LEU A 223 -5.51 5.46 -13.32
C LEU A 223 -5.71 5.66 -11.82
N ARG A 224 -6.82 6.29 -11.43
CA ARG A 224 -7.20 6.51 -10.03
C ARG A 224 -7.76 5.26 -9.36
N ALA A 225 -7.89 4.14 -10.07
CA ALA A 225 -8.31 2.86 -9.49
C ALA A 225 -7.12 1.96 -9.13
N VAL A 226 -5.90 2.30 -9.56
CA VAL A 226 -4.67 1.56 -9.26
C VAL A 226 -4.42 1.62 -7.75
N LEU A 227 -4.17 0.48 -7.11
CA LEU A 227 -4.02 0.36 -5.65
C LEU A 227 -5.26 0.78 -4.83
N SER A 228 -6.45 0.83 -5.42
CA SER A 228 -7.68 1.16 -4.69
C SER A 228 -8.06 0.16 -3.58
N GLY A 229 -7.73 -1.12 -3.74
CA GLY A 229 -7.91 -2.13 -2.68
C GLY A 229 -7.06 -1.81 -1.44
N PRO A 230 -5.72 -1.76 -1.57
CA PRO A 230 -4.81 -1.37 -0.50
C PRO A 230 -5.14 -0.01 0.13
N ALA A 231 -5.57 0.98 -0.66
CA ALA A 231 -6.01 2.29 -0.16
C ALA A 231 -7.16 2.17 0.85
N GLY A 232 -8.11 1.25 0.63
CA GLY A 232 -9.15 0.93 1.61
C GLY A 232 -8.57 0.38 2.90
N GLY A 233 -7.53 -0.46 2.83
CA GLY A 233 -6.80 -0.96 4.00
C GLY A 233 -6.14 0.16 4.80
N VAL A 234 -5.55 1.14 4.10
CA VAL A 234 -4.96 2.34 4.71
C VAL A 234 -5.98 3.13 5.51
N VAL A 235 -7.12 3.43 4.91
CA VAL A 235 -8.23 4.11 5.59
C VAL A 235 -8.72 3.29 6.79
N GLY A 236 -8.79 1.96 6.62
CA GLY A 236 -9.21 1.03 7.66
C GLY A 236 -8.35 1.15 8.92
N TYR A 237 -7.04 0.89 8.81
CA TYR A 237 -6.17 0.95 10.00
C TYR A 237 -6.02 2.38 10.52
N ALA A 238 -6.01 3.39 9.66
CA ALA A 238 -5.94 4.79 10.09
C ALA A 238 -7.14 5.18 10.95
N ARG A 239 -8.35 4.71 10.63
CA ARG A 239 -9.57 5.03 11.39
C ARG A 239 -9.79 4.14 12.62
N THR A 240 -9.27 2.91 12.63
CA THR A 240 -9.51 1.96 13.74
C THR A 240 -8.37 1.87 14.74
N CYS A 241 -7.13 2.04 14.28
CA CYS A 241 -5.94 1.80 15.10
C CYS A 241 -5.29 3.10 15.58
N TYR A 242 -5.58 4.25 14.96
CA TYR A 242 -4.99 5.53 15.36
C TYR A 242 -5.78 6.13 16.51
N ASP A 243 -5.09 6.38 17.61
CA ASP A 243 -5.66 7.04 18.77
C ASP A 243 -5.23 8.51 18.76
N GLU A 244 -6.20 9.39 18.50
CA GLU A 244 -5.99 10.83 18.45
C GLU A 244 -5.49 11.40 19.79
N SER A 245 -5.77 10.73 20.91
CA SER A 245 -5.34 11.20 22.23
C SER A 245 -3.85 10.98 22.50
N ASN A 246 -3.27 9.91 21.94
CA ASN A 246 -1.84 9.61 22.07
C ASN A 246 -1.00 10.13 20.89
N GLY A 247 -1.65 10.40 19.75
CA GLY A 247 -1.00 10.95 18.55
C GLY A 247 0.15 10.10 18.00
N THR A 248 0.23 8.82 18.36
CA THR A 248 1.34 7.94 17.97
C THR A 248 1.17 7.51 16.52
N PRO A 249 2.14 7.80 15.63
CA PRO A 249 2.08 7.39 14.24
C PRO A 249 1.97 5.87 14.06
N LEU A 250 1.37 5.45 12.96
CA LEU A 250 1.15 4.05 12.60
C LEU A 250 1.91 3.68 11.33
N ILE A 251 2.40 2.45 11.31
CA ILE A 251 2.84 1.76 10.09
C ILE A 251 1.81 0.69 9.79
N GLY A 252 1.15 0.81 8.64
CA GLY A 252 0.26 -0.23 8.11
C GLY A 252 1.06 -1.35 7.47
N PHE A 253 0.70 -2.59 7.77
CA PHE A 253 1.29 -3.79 7.18
C PHE A 253 0.18 -4.76 6.79
N ASP A 254 -0.17 -4.78 5.50
CA ASP A 254 -1.14 -5.70 4.90
C ASP A 254 -0.39 -6.86 4.24
N MET A 255 -0.45 -8.05 4.82
CA MET A 255 0.15 -9.23 4.20
C MET A 255 -0.91 -10.20 3.70
N GLY A 256 -0.98 -10.31 2.38
CA GLY A 256 -1.83 -11.24 1.66
C GLY A 256 -1.10 -12.53 1.27
N GLY A 257 -1.71 -13.26 0.33
CA GLY A 257 -1.13 -14.48 -0.25
C GLY A 257 -0.06 -14.23 -1.30
N THR A 258 -0.02 -13.07 -1.95
CA THR A 258 0.88 -12.81 -3.10
C THR A 258 1.83 -11.66 -2.86
N SER A 259 1.36 -10.63 -2.14
CA SER A 259 2.06 -9.38 -1.91
C SER A 259 1.82 -8.88 -0.49
N THR A 260 2.66 -7.92 -0.11
CA THR A 260 2.49 -7.14 1.11
C THR A 260 2.43 -5.68 0.74
N ASP A 261 1.44 -4.95 1.25
CA ASP A 261 1.32 -3.50 1.10
C ASP A 261 1.67 -2.83 2.43
N VAL A 262 2.56 -1.85 2.38
CA VAL A 262 2.95 -1.06 3.55
C VAL A 262 2.70 0.42 3.33
N SER A 263 2.30 1.12 4.39
CA SER A 263 2.02 2.56 4.36
C SER A 263 2.24 3.18 5.73
N ARG A 264 2.27 4.51 5.79
CA ARG A 264 2.45 5.28 7.03
C ARG A 264 1.24 6.18 7.26
N TYR A 265 0.84 6.34 8.52
CA TYR A 265 -0.19 7.30 8.92
C TYR A 265 0.22 8.04 10.19
N ALA A 266 0.19 9.36 10.16
CA ALA A 266 0.57 10.21 11.31
C ALA A 266 -0.49 11.29 11.56
N GLY A 267 -1.75 10.87 11.68
CA GLY A 267 -2.90 11.77 11.86
C GLY A 267 -3.46 12.34 10.55
N GLN A 268 -2.74 12.22 9.44
CA GLN A 268 -3.18 12.56 8.10
C GLN A 268 -2.73 11.50 7.10
N LEU A 269 -3.50 11.36 6.01
CA LEU A 269 -3.15 10.48 4.89
C LEU A 269 -2.03 11.13 4.07
N GLU A 270 -0.93 10.40 3.88
CA GLU A 270 0.18 10.85 3.03
C GLU A 270 -0.11 10.56 1.55
N HIS A 271 -0.03 11.58 0.70
CA HIS A 271 -0.20 11.44 -0.75
C HIS A 271 1.12 11.66 -1.49
N VAL A 272 1.32 10.84 -2.52
CA VAL A 272 2.39 10.94 -3.53
C VAL A 272 1.77 11.17 -4.91
N PHE A 273 2.43 11.98 -5.74
CA PHE A 273 1.88 12.42 -7.03
C PHE A 273 2.53 11.75 -8.23
N GLU A 274 3.78 11.35 -8.07
CA GLU A 274 4.53 10.65 -9.08
C GLU A 274 5.01 9.35 -8.47
N THR A 275 4.41 8.25 -8.93
CA THR A 275 4.80 6.91 -8.50
C THR A 275 5.25 6.13 -9.72
N THR A 276 6.29 5.31 -9.55
CA THR A 276 6.65 4.33 -10.58
C THR A 276 6.04 2.99 -10.19
N THR A 277 4.91 2.65 -10.80
CA THR A 277 4.26 1.35 -10.58
C THR A 277 4.55 0.44 -11.76
N ALA A 278 5.19 -0.71 -11.51
CA ALA A 278 5.57 -1.68 -12.55
C ALA A 278 6.37 -1.06 -13.72
N GLY A 279 7.18 -0.03 -13.45
CA GLY A 279 7.97 0.65 -14.46
C GLY A 279 7.30 1.76 -15.24
N VAL A 280 6.03 2.06 -14.95
CA VAL A 280 5.26 3.14 -15.56
C VAL A 280 5.16 4.28 -14.55
N ILE A 281 5.53 5.48 -14.99
CA ILE A 281 5.36 6.69 -14.20
C ILE A 281 3.89 7.08 -14.26
N ILE A 282 3.24 7.08 -13.10
CA ILE A 282 1.86 7.50 -12.93
C ILE A 282 1.87 8.85 -12.22
N SER A 283 1.44 9.89 -12.94
CA SER A 283 1.37 11.28 -12.45
C SER A 283 -0.02 11.62 -11.89
N THR A 284 -0.57 10.76 -11.03
CA THR A 284 -1.86 11.00 -10.35
C THR A 284 -1.69 10.92 -8.84
N PRO A 285 -2.47 11.67 -8.04
CA PRO A 285 -2.42 11.56 -6.59
C PRO A 285 -2.79 10.15 -6.12
N GLN A 286 -1.95 9.57 -5.27
CA GLN A 286 -2.16 8.26 -4.67
C GLN A 286 -1.71 8.31 -3.21
N LEU A 287 -2.22 7.43 -2.36
CA LEU A 287 -1.64 7.21 -1.04
C LEU A 287 -0.23 6.65 -1.19
N ASP A 288 0.67 7.02 -0.28
CA ASP A 288 2.03 6.49 -0.25
C ASP A 288 2.03 5.04 0.25
N ILE A 289 1.80 4.13 -0.70
CA ILE A 289 1.74 2.68 -0.48
C ILE A 289 2.89 2.05 -1.25
N ASN A 290 3.77 1.37 -0.52
CA ASN A 290 4.83 0.56 -1.12
C ASN A 290 4.44 -0.91 -1.08
N THR A 291 4.24 -1.50 -2.26
CA THR A 291 3.98 -2.94 -2.39
C THR A 291 5.29 -3.71 -2.52
N VAL A 292 5.42 -4.82 -1.78
CA VAL A 292 6.50 -5.78 -1.92
C VAL A 292 5.95 -7.12 -2.41
N ALA A 293 6.69 -7.73 -3.34
CA ALA A 293 6.43 -9.08 -3.86
C ALA A 293 6.79 -10.20 -2.86
N ALA A 294 6.42 -9.99 -1.60
CA ALA A 294 6.56 -10.93 -0.50
C ALA A 294 5.18 -11.13 0.11
N GLY A 295 4.66 -12.35 0.09
CA GLY A 295 3.37 -12.73 0.68
C GLY A 295 3.37 -14.22 1.03
N GLY A 296 2.26 -14.75 1.52
CA GLY A 296 2.21 -16.16 1.94
C GLY A 296 2.64 -17.18 0.86
N GLY A 297 2.46 -16.86 -0.41
CA GLY A 297 2.79 -17.68 -1.57
C GLY A 297 4.12 -17.36 -2.22
N SER A 298 4.96 -16.49 -1.65
CA SER A 298 6.29 -16.20 -2.19
C SER A 298 7.18 -17.44 -2.14
N VAL A 299 7.82 -17.73 -3.27
CA VAL A 299 8.60 -18.95 -3.48
C VAL A 299 9.92 -18.90 -2.72
N LEU A 300 10.28 -20.01 -2.08
CA LEU A 300 11.54 -20.19 -1.37
C LEU A 300 12.56 -20.86 -2.28
N SER A 301 13.75 -20.28 -2.41
CA SER A 301 14.83 -20.85 -3.23
C SER A 301 16.19 -20.67 -2.57
N TRP A 302 17.07 -21.64 -2.79
CA TRP A 302 18.48 -21.56 -2.44
C TRP A 302 19.28 -21.29 -3.71
N ARG A 303 20.04 -20.19 -3.75
CA ARG A 303 20.87 -19.81 -4.91
C ARG A 303 22.17 -19.20 -4.44
N ASN A 304 23.29 -19.63 -5.01
CA ASN A 304 24.63 -19.07 -4.76
C ASN A 304 25.00 -19.00 -3.27
N GLY A 305 24.65 -20.02 -2.48
CA GLY A 305 24.96 -20.04 -1.04
C GLY A 305 24.07 -19.14 -0.16
N LEU A 306 22.99 -18.57 -0.71
CA LEU A 306 22.10 -17.65 -0.01
C LEU A 306 20.64 -18.12 -0.04
N PHE A 307 19.95 -17.88 1.08
CA PHE A 307 18.50 -17.99 1.18
C PHE A 307 17.84 -16.85 0.39
N ASN A 308 16.94 -17.20 -0.55
CA ASN A 308 16.21 -16.25 -1.36
C ASN A 308 14.69 -16.48 -1.28
N VAL A 309 13.93 -15.39 -1.15
CA VAL A 309 12.46 -15.41 -1.01
C VAL A 309 11.84 -14.47 -2.04
N GLY A 310 11.00 -15.01 -2.93
CA GLY A 310 10.43 -14.24 -4.04
C GLY A 310 11.49 -13.83 -5.08
N PRO A 311 11.17 -12.91 -6.00
CA PRO A 311 9.88 -12.20 -6.15
C PRO A 311 8.77 -13.07 -6.74
N GLU A 312 9.10 -14.28 -7.22
CA GLU A 312 8.13 -15.24 -7.75
C GLU A 312 7.10 -15.65 -6.68
N SER A 313 5.84 -15.76 -7.08
CA SER A 313 4.73 -16.17 -6.21
C SER A 313 4.01 -17.36 -6.81
N ALA A 314 3.70 -18.36 -5.98
CA ALA A 314 2.89 -19.51 -6.37
C ALA A 314 1.38 -19.15 -6.52
N SER A 315 0.98 -17.94 -6.14
CA SER A 315 -0.41 -17.46 -6.17
C SER A 315 -1.37 -18.44 -5.46
N SER A 316 -2.58 -18.60 -5.95
CA SER A 316 -3.57 -19.57 -5.47
C SER A 316 -3.66 -20.84 -6.31
N HIS A 317 -3.05 -20.83 -7.50
CA HIS A 317 -2.95 -21.97 -8.40
C HIS A 317 -1.63 -21.87 -9.21
N PRO A 318 -0.71 -22.85 -9.12
CA PRO A 318 -0.82 -24.09 -8.33
C PRO A 318 -0.88 -23.84 -6.81
N GLY A 319 -0.42 -22.69 -6.33
CA GLY A 319 -0.40 -22.33 -4.90
C GLY A 319 0.78 -22.95 -4.14
N PRO A 320 0.89 -22.74 -2.82
CA PRO A 320 1.84 -23.43 -1.95
C PRO A 320 1.82 -24.95 -2.10
N ALA A 321 2.93 -25.62 -1.76
CA ALA A 321 3.00 -27.08 -1.80
C ALA A 321 1.92 -27.73 -0.92
N CYS A 322 1.62 -27.13 0.24
CA CYS A 322 0.57 -27.57 1.14
C CYS A 322 -0.85 -27.51 0.56
N TYR A 323 -1.07 -26.89 -0.61
CA TYR A 323 -2.39 -26.83 -1.27
C TYR A 323 -2.72 -28.08 -2.09
N ARG A 324 -1.82 -29.08 -2.15
CA ARG A 324 -2.02 -30.37 -2.85
C ARG A 324 -2.25 -30.24 -4.36
N LYS A 325 -1.61 -29.26 -5.00
CA LYS A 325 -1.74 -28.97 -6.44
C LYS A 325 -0.41 -28.98 -7.20
N GLY A 326 0.64 -29.55 -6.59
CA GLY A 326 1.98 -29.62 -7.19
C GLY A 326 2.73 -28.29 -7.20
N GLY A 327 2.46 -27.43 -6.21
CA GLY A 327 3.13 -26.13 -6.06
C GLY A 327 4.53 -26.19 -5.42
N PRO A 328 5.33 -25.12 -5.55
CA PRO A 328 6.66 -25.01 -4.94
C PRO A 328 6.59 -24.73 -3.43
N LEU A 329 7.76 -24.75 -2.75
CA LEU A 329 7.89 -24.28 -1.37
C LEU A 329 7.63 -22.77 -1.28
N THR A 330 6.81 -22.38 -0.31
CA THR A 330 6.45 -20.98 -0.04
C THR A 330 6.54 -20.59 1.44
N ILE A 331 6.36 -19.30 1.75
CA ILE A 331 6.26 -18.80 3.14
C ILE A 331 5.17 -19.53 3.94
N THR A 332 4.03 -19.84 3.32
CA THR A 332 2.93 -20.58 3.96
C THR A 332 3.38 -21.99 4.35
N ASP A 333 4.17 -22.66 3.50
CA ASP A 333 4.74 -23.97 3.79
C ASP A 333 5.69 -23.91 4.99
N ALA A 334 6.54 -22.88 5.07
CA ALA A 334 7.43 -22.68 6.22
C ALA A 334 6.63 -22.47 7.51
N ASN A 335 5.61 -21.59 7.50
CA ASN A 335 4.76 -21.38 8.66
C ASN A 335 3.98 -22.66 9.06
N LEU A 336 3.57 -23.49 8.10
CA LEU A 336 2.93 -24.77 8.37
C LEU A 336 3.89 -25.78 9.03
N VAL A 337 5.10 -25.93 8.49
CA VAL A 337 6.11 -26.87 9.01
C VAL A 337 6.56 -26.50 10.43
N LEU A 338 6.68 -25.21 10.74
CA LEU A 338 7.03 -24.71 12.07
C LEU A 338 5.87 -24.76 13.09
N GLY A 339 4.71 -25.29 12.70
CA GLY A 339 3.55 -25.42 13.57
C GLY A 339 2.75 -24.12 13.77
N ARG A 340 3.15 -23.02 13.13
CA ARG A 340 2.52 -21.69 13.24
C ARG A 340 1.14 -21.63 12.60
N ILE A 341 0.87 -22.47 11.60
CA ILE A 341 -0.46 -22.70 11.03
C ILE A 341 -0.95 -24.06 11.51
N ASP A 342 -2.21 -24.12 11.95
CA ASP A 342 -2.85 -25.38 12.35
C ASP A 342 -3.72 -25.96 11.22
N PRO A 343 -3.28 -27.04 10.56
CA PRO A 343 -4.04 -27.67 9.47
C PRO A 343 -5.32 -28.36 9.97
N ALA A 344 -5.41 -28.69 11.26
CA ALA A 344 -6.60 -29.27 11.88
C ALA A 344 -7.58 -28.19 12.39
N CYS A 345 -7.24 -26.92 12.20
CA CYS A 345 -8.10 -25.81 12.60
C CYS A 345 -9.41 -25.86 11.82
N ARG A 346 -10.53 -26.06 12.54
CA ARG A 346 -11.90 -26.10 11.99
C ARG A 346 -12.30 -24.89 11.12
N PHE A 347 -11.54 -23.81 11.19
CA PHE A 347 -11.81 -22.58 10.47
C PHE A 347 -11.14 -22.50 9.11
N ILE A 348 -10.12 -23.32 8.85
CA ILE A 348 -9.53 -23.42 7.52
C ILE A 348 -10.48 -24.27 6.68
N PRO A 349 -11.09 -23.71 5.61
CA PRO A 349 -12.03 -24.46 4.80
C PRO A 349 -11.27 -25.56 4.04
N HIS A 350 -11.89 -26.73 3.94
CA HIS A 350 -11.40 -27.83 3.13
C HIS A 350 -11.60 -27.49 1.64
N ILE A 351 -10.72 -26.65 1.09
CA ILE A 351 -10.79 -26.17 -0.31
C ILE A 351 -9.52 -26.49 -1.10
N PHE A 352 -8.66 -27.35 -0.55
CA PHE A 352 -7.38 -27.75 -1.15
C PHE A 352 -7.53 -29.07 -1.90
N GLY A 353 -6.47 -29.47 -2.61
CA GLY A 353 -6.52 -30.65 -3.48
C GLY A 353 -7.09 -30.38 -4.87
N PRO A 354 -7.02 -31.37 -5.76
CA PRO A 354 -7.53 -31.29 -7.12
C PRO A 354 -9.06 -31.12 -7.16
N ASN A 355 -9.77 -31.67 -6.16
CA ASN A 355 -11.23 -31.59 -6.04
C ASN A 355 -11.73 -30.44 -5.14
N ALA A 356 -10.82 -29.67 -4.52
CA ALA A 356 -11.11 -28.55 -3.64
C ALA A 356 -12.01 -28.90 -2.42
N ASP A 357 -11.71 -30.02 -1.77
CA ASP A 357 -12.43 -30.60 -0.63
C ASP A 357 -11.48 -31.19 0.45
N GLU A 358 -10.17 -30.96 0.34
CA GLU A 358 -9.15 -31.52 1.24
C GLU A 358 -8.55 -30.46 2.19
N PRO A 359 -7.99 -30.88 3.36
CA PRO A 359 -7.22 -30.00 4.24
C PRO A 359 -5.79 -29.73 3.71
N LEU A 360 -5.08 -28.81 4.37
CA LEU A 360 -3.66 -28.54 4.07
C LEU A 360 -2.79 -29.79 4.26
N ASP A 361 -1.81 -29.97 3.38
CA ASP A 361 -0.88 -31.11 3.42
C ASP A 361 0.49 -30.73 3.99
N ILE A 362 0.71 -31.05 5.28
CA ILE A 362 2.01 -30.85 5.91
C ILE A 362 3.08 -31.83 5.39
N SER A 363 2.68 -33.01 4.91
CA SER A 363 3.62 -34.03 4.44
C SER A 363 4.26 -33.63 3.10
N ALA A 364 3.47 -33.01 2.22
CA ALA A 364 3.96 -32.42 0.97
C ALA A 364 5.02 -31.34 1.23
N SER A 365 4.75 -30.40 2.16
CA SER A 365 5.70 -29.35 2.53
C SER A 365 6.97 -29.92 3.17
N ARG A 366 6.84 -30.86 4.12
CA ARG A 366 7.99 -31.49 4.78
C ARG A 366 8.91 -32.19 3.80
N LYS A 367 8.35 -32.98 2.87
CA LYS A 367 9.13 -33.69 1.84
C LYS A 367 10.00 -32.73 1.02
N LEU A 368 9.42 -31.62 0.55
CA LEU A 368 10.18 -30.63 -0.23
C LEU A 368 11.23 -29.90 0.62
N PHE A 369 10.94 -29.64 1.90
CA PHE A 369 11.94 -29.07 2.81
C PHE A 369 13.08 -30.06 3.12
N ASP A 370 12.81 -31.36 3.23
CA ASP A 370 13.84 -32.39 3.39
C ASP A 370 14.80 -32.37 2.19
N GLU A 371 14.25 -32.31 0.97
CA GLU A 371 15.02 -32.20 -0.28
C GLU A 371 15.86 -30.91 -0.31
N MET A 372 15.27 -29.76 0.01
CA MET A 372 15.97 -28.47 0.06
C MET A 372 17.08 -28.47 1.13
N THR A 373 16.81 -29.02 2.31
CA THR A 373 17.76 -29.09 3.42
C THR A 373 18.95 -29.97 3.07
N ALA A 374 18.74 -31.06 2.33
CA ALA A 374 19.82 -31.90 1.83
C ALA A 374 20.74 -31.14 0.85
N VAL A 375 20.17 -30.32 -0.03
CA VAL A 375 20.95 -29.47 -0.96
C VAL A 375 21.75 -28.43 -0.17
N ILE A 376 21.11 -27.69 0.74
CA ILE A 376 21.78 -26.66 1.54
C ILE A 376 22.95 -27.27 2.34
N ASN A 377 22.72 -28.37 3.05
CA ASN A 377 23.74 -29.05 3.84
C ASN A 377 24.88 -29.66 3.00
N SER A 378 24.73 -29.77 1.68
CA SER A 378 25.82 -30.19 0.79
C SER A 378 26.75 -29.03 0.40
N GLU A 379 26.29 -27.79 0.51
CA GLU A 379 27.01 -26.59 0.09
C GLU A 379 27.58 -25.75 1.25
N ILE A 380 27.08 -25.95 2.48
CA ILE A 380 27.52 -25.18 3.66
C ILE A 380 28.38 -26.03 4.61
N ASP A 381 29.33 -25.38 5.29
CA ASP A 381 30.11 -25.98 6.38
C ASP A 381 29.26 -26.03 7.68
N GLY A 382 28.30 -26.95 7.72
CA GLY A 382 27.39 -27.13 8.86
C GLY A 382 26.30 -28.16 8.59
N LYS A 383 25.47 -28.43 9.60
CA LYS A 383 24.23 -29.21 9.45
C LYS A 383 23.09 -28.41 10.04
N LEU A 384 22.19 -27.96 9.17
CA LEU A 384 20.93 -27.35 9.55
C LEU A 384 19.82 -28.39 9.54
N THR A 385 18.88 -28.27 10.48
CA THR A 385 17.63 -29.04 10.45
C THR A 385 16.62 -28.42 9.50
N VAL A 386 15.57 -29.17 9.16
CA VAL A 386 14.44 -28.68 8.36
C VAL A 386 13.79 -27.46 9.00
N GLU A 387 13.62 -27.48 10.33
CA GLU A 387 13.04 -26.38 11.08
C GLU A 387 13.93 -25.13 11.06
N GLU A 388 15.25 -25.29 11.13
CA GLU A 388 16.21 -24.18 11.03
C GLU A 388 16.22 -23.57 9.62
N VAL A 389 16.17 -24.41 8.57
CA VAL A 389 16.04 -23.95 7.19
C VAL A 389 14.72 -23.18 6.98
N ALA A 390 13.60 -23.73 7.46
CA ALA A 390 12.30 -23.06 7.35
C ALA A 390 12.27 -21.75 8.14
N ALA A 391 12.83 -21.71 9.35
CA ALA A 391 12.95 -20.49 10.14
C ALA A 391 13.85 -19.45 9.46
N GLY A 392 14.98 -19.86 8.88
CA GLY A 392 15.89 -19.01 8.14
C GLY A 392 15.23 -18.31 6.94
N PHE A 393 14.43 -19.05 6.16
CA PHE A 393 13.62 -18.46 5.10
C PHE A 393 12.62 -17.42 5.61
N LEU A 394 11.97 -17.67 6.75
CA LEU A 394 11.07 -16.68 7.36
C LEU A 394 11.82 -15.44 7.84
N SER A 395 13.04 -15.59 8.39
CA SER A 395 13.88 -14.48 8.81
C SER A 395 14.30 -13.59 7.62
N VAL A 396 14.67 -14.20 6.49
CA VAL A 396 14.96 -13.46 5.24
C VAL A 396 13.72 -12.79 4.66
N ALA A 397 12.55 -13.47 4.70
CA ALA A 397 11.29 -12.89 4.27
C ALA A 397 10.92 -11.65 5.11
N ASN A 398 11.07 -11.75 6.44
CA ASN A 398 10.78 -10.65 7.37
C ASN A 398 11.71 -9.45 7.12
N GLU A 399 13.02 -9.67 6.93
CA GLU A 399 13.94 -8.56 6.63
C GLU A 399 13.62 -7.92 5.26
N SER A 400 13.25 -8.73 4.26
CA SER A 400 12.83 -8.21 2.95
C SER A 400 11.58 -7.34 3.05
N MET A 401 10.63 -7.70 3.93
CA MET A 401 9.42 -6.91 4.21
C MET A 401 9.70 -5.67 5.10
N CYS A 402 10.78 -5.64 5.90
CA CYS A 402 11.19 -4.44 6.65
C CYS A 402 11.73 -3.33 5.74
N ARG A 403 12.36 -3.66 4.61
CA ARG A 403 12.96 -2.70 3.68
C ARG A 403 12.00 -1.60 3.17
N PRO A 404 10.82 -1.90 2.61
CA PRO A 404 9.86 -0.87 2.18
C PRO A 404 9.37 0.00 3.36
N ILE A 405 9.30 -0.55 4.57
CA ILE A 405 8.87 0.18 5.76
C ILE A 405 9.94 1.23 6.12
N ARG A 406 11.22 0.87 6.08
CA ARG A 406 12.33 1.83 6.26
C ARG A 406 12.34 2.92 5.20
N ILE A 407 11.98 2.58 3.95
CA ILE A 407 11.82 3.59 2.88
C ILE A 407 10.68 4.58 3.19
N LEU A 408 9.56 4.11 3.73
CA LEU A 408 8.44 4.98 4.10
C LEU A 408 8.69 5.81 5.36
N THR A 409 9.64 5.39 6.19
CA THR A 409 9.91 6.00 7.51
C THR A 409 11.27 6.69 7.52
N GLU A 410 12.34 5.92 7.71
CA GLU A 410 13.71 6.40 7.88
C GLU A 410 14.16 7.29 6.71
N ALA A 411 13.81 6.95 5.46
CA ALA A 411 14.19 7.74 4.29
C ALA A 411 13.49 9.12 4.20
N LYS A 412 12.42 9.33 4.98
CA LYS A 412 11.75 10.63 5.17
C LYS A 412 12.07 11.26 6.53
N GLY A 413 13.11 10.77 7.23
CA GLY A 413 13.53 11.27 8.53
C GLY A 413 12.66 10.82 9.71
N HIS A 414 11.86 9.76 9.55
CA HIS A 414 11.03 9.21 10.64
C HIS A 414 11.67 7.96 11.27
N ASP A 415 11.81 7.95 12.60
CA ASP A 415 12.25 6.77 13.34
C ASP A 415 11.11 5.74 13.44
N SER A 416 11.30 4.54 12.88
CA SER A 416 10.31 3.46 12.91
C SER A 416 9.94 3.01 14.32
N SER A 417 10.86 3.10 15.29
CA SER A 417 10.65 2.65 16.67
C SER A 417 9.61 3.49 17.44
N LEU A 418 9.35 4.72 16.96
CA LEU A 418 8.34 5.63 17.51
C LEU A 418 6.94 5.38 16.95
N HIS A 419 6.76 4.38 16.09
CA HIS A 419 5.48 4.04 15.49
C HIS A 419 4.88 2.79 16.15
N ASN A 420 3.56 2.66 16.08
CA ASN A 420 2.88 1.38 16.32
C ASN A 420 2.70 0.64 14.98
N LEU A 421 2.86 -0.68 14.98
CA LEU A 421 2.64 -1.51 13.78
C LEU A 421 1.18 -1.97 13.72
N ALA A 422 0.41 -1.45 12.77
CA ALA A 422 -0.95 -1.94 12.48
C ALA A 422 -0.87 -3.09 11.47
N SER A 423 -0.99 -4.33 11.95
CA SER A 423 -0.88 -5.52 11.10
C SER A 423 -2.25 -6.06 10.69
N PHE A 424 -2.41 -6.28 9.39
CA PHE A 424 -3.61 -6.82 8.80
C PHE A 424 -3.33 -7.71 7.57
N GLY A 425 -4.39 -8.21 6.95
CA GLY A 425 -4.30 -9.28 5.95
C GLY A 425 -4.29 -10.69 6.58
N GLY A 426 -4.54 -11.71 5.75
CA GLY A 426 -4.69 -13.09 6.21
C GLY A 426 -3.39 -13.72 6.77
N ALA A 427 -2.23 -13.23 6.32
CA ALA A 427 -0.92 -13.70 6.77
C ALA A 427 -0.21 -12.71 7.72
N GLY A 428 -0.75 -11.50 7.91
CA GLY A 428 -0.08 -10.44 8.68
C GLY A 428 0.26 -10.83 10.12
N GLY A 429 -0.71 -11.40 10.83
CA GLY A 429 -0.55 -11.83 12.22
C GLY A 429 0.52 -12.91 12.45
N GLN A 430 0.95 -13.61 11.40
CA GLN A 430 2.00 -14.64 11.47
C GLN A 430 3.41 -14.02 11.52
N HIS A 431 3.57 -12.79 11.01
CA HIS A 431 4.86 -12.12 10.88
C HIS A 431 4.99 -10.87 11.75
N ALA A 432 3.88 -10.32 12.25
CA ALA A 432 3.83 -9.00 12.90
C ALA A 432 4.83 -8.82 14.06
N CYS A 433 4.94 -9.77 14.99
CA CYS A 433 5.88 -9.67 16.11
C CYS A 433 7.35 -9.67 15.65
N ALA A 434 7.69 -10.48 14.63
CA ALA A 434 9.04 -10.55 14.10
C ALA A 434 9.42 -9.26 13.34
N LEU A 435 8.51 -8.74 12.52
CA LEU A 435 8.67 -7.45 11.84
C LEU A 435 8.85 -6.30 12.83
N ALA A 436 8.00 -6.22 13.85
CA ALA A 436 8.10 -5.18 14.87
C ALA A 436 9.43 -5.26 15.64
N THR A 437 9.90 -6.47 15.98
CA THR A 437 11.22 -6.66 16.58
C THR A 437 12.36 -6.16 15.68
N ASN A 438 12.32 -6.48 14.38
CA ASN A 438 13.34 -6.07 13.41
C ASN A 438 13.36 -4.55 13.14
N LEU A 439 12.21 -3.89 13.29
CA LEU A 439 12.05 -2.44 13.13
C LEU A 439 12.20 -1.64 14.44
N GLY A 440 12.41 -2.33 15.57
CA GLY A 440 12.47 -1.70 16.89
C GLY A 440 11.12 -1.16 17.41
N ILE A 441 10.01 -1.57 16.80
CA ILE A 441 8.66 -1.19 17.20
C ILE A 441 8.25 -1.97 18.46
N ARG A 442 7.73 -1.28 19.47
CA ARG A 442 7.35 -1.89 20.75
C ARG A 442 5.92 -2.43 20.78
N ARG A 443 5.04 -1.95 19.89
CA ARG A 443 3.62 -2.22 19.97
C ARG A 443 3.02 -2.57 18.61
N VAL A 444 2.30 -3.68 18.57
CA VAL A 444 1.57 -4.18 17.39
C VAL A 444 0.08 -4.12 17.66
N LEU A 445 -0.70 -3.64 16.69
CA LEU A 445 -2.14 -3.51 16.72
C LEU A 445 -2.74 -4.42 15.65
N ILE A 446 -3.61 -5.34 16.03
CA ILE A 446 -4.31 -6.24 15.10
C ILE A 446 -5.80 -6.09 15.31
N HIS A 447 -6.48 -5.42 14.38
CA HIS A 447 -7.93 -5.26 14.44
C HIS A 447 -8.65 -6.60 14.21
N LYS A 448 -9.82 -6.82 14.83
CA LYS A 448 -10.61 -8.05 14.71
C LYS A 448 -11.06 -8.37 13.28
N TYR A 449 -11.15 -7.34 12.44
CA TYR A 449 -11.45 -7.45 11.02
C TYR A 449 -10.21 -7.30 10.13
N SER A 450 -9.01 -7.52 10.67
CA SER A 450 -7.73 -7.39 9.94
C SER A 450 -7.73 -8.10 8.58
N SER A 451 -8.31 -9.29 8.47
CA SER A 451 -8.36 -10.04 7.20
C SER A 451 -9.32 -9.46 6.15
N ILE A 452 -10.19 -8.51 6.51
CA ILE A 452 -11.11 -7.79 5.59
C ILE A 452 -11.01 -6.28 5.80
N LEU A 453 -9.89 -5.82 6.35
CA LEU A 453 -9.76 -4.45 6.80
C LEU A 453 -9.90 -3.48 5.64
N SER A 454 -9.51 -3.88 4.43
CA SER A 454 -9.70 -3.12 3.21
C SER A 454 -11.18 -2.86 2.89
N ALA A 455 -12.02 -3.90 2.90
CA ALA A 455 -13.46 -3.75 2.72
C ALA A 455 -14.11 -2.95 3.87
N TYR A 456 -13.63 -3.14 5.10
CA TYR A 456 -14.11 -2.37 6.25
C TYR A 456 -13.71 -0.90 6.16
N GLY A 457 -12.47 -0.59 5.76
CA GLY A 457 -11.99 0.77 5.57
C GLY A 457 -12.70 1.50 4.43
N MET A 458 -13.11 0.80 3.37
CA MET A 458 -14.02 1.36 2.36
C MET A 458 -15.35 1.80 2.96
N ALA A 459 -15.91 1.03 3.92
CA ALA A 459 -17.13 1.44 4.61
C ALA A 459 -16.95 2.77 5.36
N LEU A 460 -15.77 2.95 5.97
CA LEU A 460 -15.38 4.13 6.75
C LEU A 460 -14.92 5.32 5.92
N ALA A 461 -14.53 5.08 4.67
CA ALA A 461 -13.95 6.11 3.81
C ALA A 461 -14.95 7.23 3.51
N ASP A 462 -14.38 8.42 3.38
CA ASP A 462 -15.06 9.66 3.03
C ASP A 462 -15.14 9.80 1.51
N VAL A 463 -16.14 10.54 1.04
CA VAL A 463 -16.23 10.93 -0.37
C VAL A 463 -15.32 12.15 -0.55
N VAL A 464 -14.46 12.13 -1.57
CA VAL A 464 -13.46 13.17 -1.75
C VAL A 464 -13.52 13.70 -3.18
N HIS A 465 -13.40 15.01 -3.31
CA HIS A 465 -13.17 15.67 -4.58
C HIS A 465 -11.96 16.60 -4.48
N GLU A 466 -11.13 16.59 -5.52
CA GLU A 466 -9.89 17.36 -5.55
C GLU A 466 -9.86 18.26 -6.78
N GLU A 467 -9.51 19.53 -6.54
CA GLU A 467 -9.26 20.53 -7.57
C GLU A 467 -7.81 20.99 -7.48
N ARG A 468 -7.20 21.20 -8.65
CA ARG A 468 -5.78 21.50 -8.78
C ARG A 468 -5.57 22.62 -9.79
N GLN A 469 -4.57 23.47 -9.54
CA GLN A 469 -4.16 24.49 -10.48
C GLN A 469 -2.63 24.69 -10.43
N PRO A 470 -1.92 24.49 -11.57
CA PRO A 470 -0.49 24.73 -11.64
C PRO A 470 -0.18 26.21 -11.42
N ALA A 471 0.98 26.48 -10.83
CA ALA A 471 1.46 27.82 -10.52
C ALA A 471 2.97 27.93 -10.77
N ALA A 472 3.44 29.16 -10.97
CA ALA A 472 4.86 29.47 -11.08
C ALA A 472 5.14 30.79 -10.37
N LEU A 473 4.80 30.85 -9.08
CA LEU A 473 4.87 32.08 -8.28
C LEU A 473 6.00 31.99 -7.26
N GLN A 474 6.75 33.06 -7.06
CA GLN A 474 7.68 33.13 -5.93
C GLN A 474 6.89 33.41 -4.65
N TYR A 475 7.06 32.55 -3.64
CA TYR A 475 6.44 32.73 -2.32
C TYR A 475 7.04 33.96 -1.62
N SER A 476 6.21 34.99 -1.47
CA SER A 476 6.55 36.31 -0.94
C SER A 476 5.30 37.03 -0.43
N ASP A 477 5.47 38.05 0.42
CA ASP A 477 4.35 38.82 1.00
C ASP A 477 3.39 39.38 -0.07
N ASP A 478 3.93 39.78 -1.22
CA ASP A 478 3.13 40.29 -2.36
C ASP A 478 2.27 39.21 -3.04
N SER A 479 2.71 37.95 -3.00
CA SER A 479 2.02 36.82 -3.65
C SER A 479 0.94 36.19 -2.76
N ILE A 480 1.00 36.39 -1.44
CA ILE A 480 0.07 35.77 -0.46
C ILE A 480 -1.40 36.05 -0.81
N PRO A 481 -1.82 37.28 -1.16
CA PRO A 481 -3.22 37.54 -1.54
C PRO A 481 -3.66 36.77 -2.79
N THR A 482 -2.78 36.63 -3.78
CA THR A 482 -3.05 35.86 -5.01
C THR A 482 -3.18 34.36 -4.71
N ILE A 483 -2.32 33.84 -3.84
CA ILE A 483 -2.38 32.44 -3.38
C ILE A 483 -3.72 32.17 -2.66
N ALA A 484 -4.12 33.08 -1.77
CA ALA A 484 -5.39 32.95 -1.04
C ALA A 484 -6.62 32.97 -1.97
N ASP A 485 -6.67 33.90 -2.94
CA ASP A 485 -7.76 33.99 -3.93
C ASP A 485 -7.84 32.74 -4.82
N ALA A 486 -6.69 32.20 -5.25
CA ALA A 486 -6.65 30.97 -6.03
C ALA A 486 -7.18 29.76 -5.23
N LEU A 487 -6.78 29.63 -3.96
CA LEU A 487 -7.26 28.56 -3.09
C LEU A 487 -8.76 28.67 -2.79
N GLU A 488 -9.30 29.87 -2.56
CA GLU A 488 -10.75 30.06 -2.37
C GLU A 488 -11.55 29.67 -3.60
N LYS A 489 -11.11 30.07 -4.81
CA LYS A 489 -11.76 29.68 -6.06
C LYS A 489 -11.77 28.17 -6.28
N LEU A 490 -10.68 27.49 -5.91
CA LEU A 490 -10.61 26.02 -5.99
C LEU A 490 -11.49 25.35 -4.93
N SER A 491 -11.55 25.90 -3.71
CA SER A 491 -12.45 25.43 -2.65
C SER A 491 -13.91 25.47 -3.09
N SER A 492 -14.40 26.61 -3.60
CA SER A 492 -15.79 26.71 -4.04
C SER A 492 -16.14 25.69 -5.13
N LYS A 493 -15.24 25.52 -6.12
CA LYS A 493 -15.43 24.51 -7.17
C LYS A 493 -15.49 23.09 -6.61
N ALA A 494 -14.62 22.76 -5.65
CA ALA A 494 -14.56 21.43 -5.08
C ALA A 494 -15.79 21.12 -4.20
N GLU A 495 -16.27 22.10 -3.44
CA GLU A 495 -17.48 21.99 -2.61
C GLU A 495 -18.74 21.84 -3.46
N ASP A 496 -18.88 22.60 -4.55
CA ASP A 496 -20.00 22.51 -5.48
C ASP A 496 -20.16 21.10 -6.06
N VAL A 497 -19.05 20.41 -6.33
CA VAL A 497 -19.07 19.02 -6.83
C VAL A 497 -19.61 18.05 -5.78
N LEU A 498 -19.26 18.21 -4.51
CA LEU A 498 -19.76 17.36 -3.42
C LEU A 498 -21.24 17.65 -3.09
N ILE A 499 -21.65 18.91 -3.15
CA ILE A 499 -23.05 19.31 -3.00
C ILE A 499 -23.89 18.69 -4.13
N GLY A 500 -23.38 18.70 -5.36
CA GLY A 500 -24.01 18.01 -6.50
C GLY A 500 -24.17 16.51 -6.32
N GLN A 501 -23.37 15.87 -5.45
CA GLN A 501 -23.49 14.45 -5.07
C GLN A 501 -24.43 14.21 -3.87
N SER A 502 -25.27 15.20 -3.52
CA SER A 502 -26.22 15.12 -2.41
C SER A 502 -25.57 14.99 -1.03
N ILE A 503 -24.34 15.49 -0.86
CA ILE A 503 -23.68 15.59 0.44
C ILE A 503 -24.09 16.90 1.12
N SER A 504 -24.50 16.82 2.39
CA SER A 504 -24.90 18.00 3.15
C SER A 504 -23.69 18.93 3.40
N PRO A 505 -23.82 20.26 3.21
CA PRO A 505 -22.74 21.22 3.46
C PRO A 505 -22.14 21.13 4.87
N ALA A 506 -22.94 20.81 5.88
CA ALA A 506 -22.47 20.65 7.27
C ALA A 506 -21.49 19.47 7.47
N ARG A 507 -21.39 18.57 6.49
CA ARG A 507 -20.48 17.42 6.49
C ARG A 507 -19.29 17.59 5.55
N ILE A 508 -19.18 18.73 4.88
CA ILE A 508 -18.07 19.03 3.99
C ILE A 508 -16.97 19.74 4.79
N ALA A 509 -15.74 19.24 4.68
CA ALA A 509 -14.55 19.90 5.19
C ALA A 509 -13.56 20.08 4.04
N THR A 510 -12.83 21.19 4.02
CA THR A 510 -11.93 21.54 2.92
C THR A 510 -10.50 21.72 3.44
N GLU A 511 -9.55 21.04 2.80
CA GLU A 511 -8.13 21.08 3.11
C GLU A 511 -7.37 21.74 1.95
N LYS A 512 -6.51 22.71 2.28
CA LYS A 512 -5.75 23.52 1.32
C LYS A 512 -4.27 23.16 1.37
N TYR A 513 -3.66 22.96 0.22
CA TYR A 513 -2.27 22.53 0.07
C TYR A 513 -1.52 23.40 -0.94
N LEU A 514 -0.25 23.66 -0.64
CA LEU A 514 0.71 24.30 -1.54
C LEU A 514 1.85 23.32 -1.83
N SER A 515 2.19 23.15 -3.11
CA SER A 515 3.42 22.46 -3.51
C SER A 515 4.55 23.49 -3.61
N LEU A 516 5.52 23.40 -2.72
CA LEU A 516 6.62 24.36 -2.57
C LEU A 516 7.96 23.71 -2.93
N ARG A 517 8.82 24.43 -3.63
CA ARG A 517 10.19 23.99 -3.96
C ARG A 517 11.18 25.13 -3.90
N PHE A 518 12.45 24.83 -3.67
CA PHE A 518 13.52 25.82 -3.83
C PHE A 518 13.78 26.10 -5.30
N HIS A 519 14.14 27.34 -5.62
CA HIS A 519 14.55 27.72 -6.97
C HIS A 519 15.75 26.86 -7.44
N GLY A 520 15.67 26.38 -8.68
CA GLY A 520 16.62 25.43 -9.27
C GLY A 520 16.50 23.99 -8.76
N SER A 521 15.59 23.70 -7.82
CA SER A 521 15.19 22.33 -7.49
C SER A 521 13.91 21.96 -8.23
N ASP A 522 13.81 20.70 -8.65
CA ASP A 522 12.59 20.11 -9.22
C ASP A 522 11.78 19.33 -8.18
N THR A 523 12.30 19.19 -6.96
CA THR A 523 11.63 18.44 -5.90
C THR A 523 10.70 19.37 -5.14
N ALA A 524 9.40 19.21 -5.38
CA ALA A 524 8.35 19.90 -4.64
C ALA A 524 7.92 19.09 -3.41
N ILE A 525 7.72 19.79 -2.29
CA ILE A 525 7.15 19.26 -1.06
C ILE A 525 5.76 19.87 -0.90
N MET A 526 4.76 19.02 -0.69
CA MET A 526 3.40 19.45 -0.42
C MET A 526 3.23 19.80 1.05
N VAL A 527 2.73 21.00 1.32
CA VAL A 527 2.50 21.51 2.68
C VAL A 527 1.04 21.93 2.83
N GLN A 528 0.40 21.48 3.90
CA GLN A 528 -0.96 21.90 4.25
C GLN A 528 -0.96 23.31 4.84
N GLN A 529 -1.82 24.18 4.34
CA GLN A 529 -2.04 25.49 4.93
C GLN A 529 -3.01 25.37 6.12
N LYS A 530 -2.50 25.55 7.34
CA LYS A 530 -3.30 25.57 8.57
C LYS A 530 -3.61 27.01 8.98
N GLU A 531 -4.80 27.23 9.53
CA GLU A 531 -5.16 28.53 10.10
C GLU A 531 -4.17 28.90 11.21
N ASN A 532 -3.51 30.06 11.07
CA ASN A 532 -2.49 30.58 11.99
C ASN A 532 -1.11 29.90 11.96
N ALA A 533 -0.80 29.03 10.98
CA ALA A 533 0.53 28.46 10.82
C ALA A 533 1.32 29.12 9.69
N ASP A 534 2.63 29.33 9.91
CA ASP A 534 3.55 29.77 8.87
C ASP A 534 3.81 28.61 7.89
N THR A 535 3.28 28.75 6.68
CA THR A 535 3.41 27.73 5.62
C THR A 535 4.84 27.63 5.10
N LEU A 536 5.59 28.73 5.09
CA LEU A 536 6.99 28.73 4.67
C LEU A 536 7.87 28.02 5.70
N GLN A 537 7.63 28.24 6.99
CA GLN A 537 8.36 27.52 8.04
C GLN A 537 8.05 26.03 8.00
N ALA A 538 6.77 25.64 7.84
CA ALA A 538 6.39 24.24 7.70
C ALA A 538 7.08 23.56 6.49
N PHE A 539 7.28 24.28 5.38
CA PHE A 539 8.07 23.79 4.24
C PHE A 539 9.55 23.58 4.59
N LYS A 540 10.18 24.54 5.28
CA LYS A 540 11.58 24.43 5.70
C LYS A 540 11.80 23.27 6.67
N ASP A 541 10.88 23.10 7.62
CA ASP A 541 10.92 22.00 8.59
C ASP A 541 10.77 20.64 7.89
N ALA A 542 9.82 20.53 6.94
CA ALA A 542 9.65 19.33 6.13
C ALA A 542 10.90 19.01 5.28
N HIS A 543 11.50 20.03 4.65
CA HIS A 543 12.74 19.86 3.88
C HIS A 543 13.93 19.44 4.76
N LEU A 544 14.07 20.05 5.94
CA LEU A 544 15.13 19.69 6.90
C LEU A 544 14.94 18.25 7.40
N GLN A 545 13.70 17.85 7.67
CA GLN A 545 13.39 16.49 8.11
C GLN A 545 13.69 15.45 7.02
N GLU A 546 13.29 15.72 5.77
CA GLU A 546 13.43 14.76 4.67
C GLU A 546 14.86 14.67 4.14
N PHE A 547 15.58 15.79 4.05
CA PHE A 547 16.90 15.84 3.41
C PHE A 547 18.07 16.14 4.37
N GLY A 548 17.79 16.54 5.61
CA GLY A 548 18.82 16.84 6.61
C GLY A 548 19.50 18.21 6.47
N PHE A 549 19.07 19.05 5.53
CA PHE A 549 19.60 20.41 5.35
C PHE A 549 18.57 21.36 4.75
N ILE A 550 18.86 22.67 4.76
CA ILE A 550 18.08 23.72 4.07
C ILE A 550 19.01 24.47 3.12
N PRO A 551 18.71 24.59 1.81
CA PRO A 551 19.49 25.40 0.88
C PRO A 551 19.49 26.88 1.27
N GLU A 552 20.66 27.47 1.47
CA GLU A 552 20.81 28.89 1.75
C GLU A 552 20.70 29.75 0.48
N GLY A 553 20.14 30.96 0.61
CA GLY A 553 20.11 31.96 -0.47
C GLY A 553 19.19 31.66 -1.66
N ARG A 554 18.30 30.66 -1.55
CA ARG A 554 17.38 30.28 -2.64
C ARG A 554 15.95 30.73 -2.34
N ALA A 555 15.32 31.33 -3.36
CA ALA A 555 13.90 31.66 -3.30
C ALA A 555 13.03 30.39 -3.28
N VAL A 556 11.85 30.48 -2.68
CA VAL A 556 10.85 29.40 -2.68
C VAL A 556 9.81 29.69 -3.76
N ILE A 557 9.51 28.70 -4.57
CA ILE A 557 8.55 28.75 -5.67
C ILE A 557 7.34 27.88 -5.32
N VAL A 558 6.14 28.42 -5.55
CA VAL A 558 4.86 27.71 -5.55
C VAL A 558 4.66 27.11 -6.93
N ASP A 559 4.69 25.78 -6.99
CA ASP A 559 4.56 25.00 -8.23
C ASP A 559 3.09 24.69 -8.55
N ASP A 560 2.26 24.59 -7.52
CA ASP A 560 0.87 24.16 -7.65
C ASP A 560 0.02 24.45 -6.42
N PHE A 561 -1.27 24.73 -6.67
CA PHE A 561 -2.34 24.83 -5.69
C PHE A 561 -3.20 23.56 -5.71
N ARG A 562 -3.46 22.98 -4.54
CA ARG A 562 -4.37 21.84 -4.40
C ARG A 562 -5.39 22.10 -3.30
N VAL A 563 -6.65 21.82 -3.60
CA VAL A 563 -7.73 21.82 -2.62
C VAL A 563 -8.42 20.46 -2.64
N ARG A 564 -8.56 19.88 -1.45
CA ARG A 564 -9.21 18.59 -1.20
C ARG A 564 -10.45 18.84 -0.35
N SER A 565 -11.64 18.67 -0.93
CA SER A 565 -12.90 18.72 -0.19
C SER A 565 -13.33 17.30 0.18
N ILE A 566 -13.74 17.12 1.43
CA ILE A 566 -14.02 15.84 2.07
C ILE A 566 -15.47 15.86 2.57
N GLY A 567 -16.31 15.02 1.97
CA GLY A 567 -17.64 14.71 2.47
C GLY A 567 -17.57 13.61 3.52
N LYS A 568 -17.55 13.99 4.80
CA LYS A 568 -17.40 13.05 5.93
C LYS A 568 -18.45 11.96 5.91
N SER A 569 -18.05 10.71 6.10
CA SER A 569 -18.93 9.54 6.22
C SER A 569 -19.87 9.67 7.42
N PRO A 570 -21.12 9.20 7.34
CA PRO A 570 -22.06 9.23 8.47
C PRO A 570 -21.73 8.22 9.58
N ILE A 571 -20.69 7.40 9.41
CA ILE A 571 -20.26 6.42 10.41
C ILE A 571 -19.23 7.09 11.32
N ASP A 572 -19.68 7.51 12.51
CA ASP A 572 -18.80 8.07 13.54
C ASP A 572 -18.17 6.94 14.37
N LEU A 573 -16.85 6.81 14.31
CA LEU A 573 -16.04 5.85 15.05
C LEU A 573 -15.28 6.48 16.22
N SER A 574 -15.57 7.73 16.61
CA SER A 574 -14.86 8.45 17.69
C SER A 574 -14.76 7.69 19.02
N THR A 575 -15.57 6.64 19.23
CA THR A 575 -15.55 5.78 20.41
C THR A 575 -14.83 4.43 20.24
N ALA A 576 -14.42 4.05 19.02
CA ALA A 576 -13.78 2.76 18.74
C ALA A 576 -12.26 2.78 18.94
N ALA A 577 -11.59 3.90 18.62
CA ALA A 577 -10.13 3.98 18.69
C ALA A 577 -9.58 4.08 20.13
N ALA A 578 -10.34 4.72 21.04
CA ALA A 578 -9.94 4.94 22.42
C ALA A 578 -9.76 3.60 23.15
N GLU A 579 -8.59 3.38 23.75
CA GLU A 579 -8.35 2.26 24.64
C GLU A 579 -9.28 2.39 25.85
N ALA A 580 -10.46 1.75 25.80
CA ALA A 580 -11.31 1.64 26.97
C ALA A 580 -10.50 0.94 28.07
N PRO A 581 -10.44 1.48 29.29
CA PRO A 581 -9.68 0.87 30.37
C PRO A 581 -10.17 -0.58 30.57
N PRO A 582 -9.27 -1.52 30.90
CA PRO A 582 -9.65 -2.90 31.16
C PRO A 582 -10.74 -2.91 32.24
N PRO A 583 -11.77 -3.77 32.10
CA PRO A 583 -12.85 -3.84 33.08
C PRO A 583 -12.28 -4.04 34.49
N SER A 584 -12.75 -3.23 35.44
CA SER A 584 -12.34 -3.31 36.85
C SER A 584 -12.89 -4.59 37.48
N GLY A 585 -12.10 -5.65 37.48
CA GLY A 585 -12.41 -6.95 38.08
C GLY A 585 -11.26 -7.94 37.90
N LYS A 586 -11.25 -9.04 38.67
CA LYS A 586 -10.34 -10.16 38.38
C LYS A 586 -10.77 -10.79 37.06
N ILE A 587 -10.10 -10.42 35.98
CA ILE A 587 -10.29 -11.03 34.66
C ILE A 587 -9.82 -12.48 34.78
N ALA A 588 -10.71 -13.43 34.51
CA ALA A 588 -10.36 -14.85 34.54
C ALA A 588 -9.26 -15.12 33.51
N SER A 589 -8.28 -15.97 33.87
CA SER A 589 -7.29 -16.42 32.89
C SER A 589 -8.02 -17.10 31.73
N PRO A 590 -7.78 -16.70 30.48
CA PRO A 590 -8.50 -17.24 29.34
C PRO A 590 -8.30 -18.76 29.27
N SER A 591 -9.37 -19.49 29.02
CA SER A 591 -9.32 -20.95 28.91
C SER A 591 -8.54 -21.33 27.65
N VAL A 592 -7.47 -22.11 27.86
CA VAL A 592 -6.68 -22.67 26.75
C VAL A 592 -7.56 -23.65 25.99
N THR A 593 -7.69 -23.45 24.67
CA THR A 593 -8.51 -24.35 23.83
C THR A 593 -7.77 -25.67 23.58
N THR A 594 -6.48 -25.58 23.26
CA THR A 594 -5.59 -26.73 23.08
C THR A 594 -4.14 -26.27 23.24
N GLN A 595 -3.20 -27.21 23.35
CA GLN A 595 -1.76 -26.95 23.19
C GLN A 595 -1.26 -27.61 21.92
N LYS A 596 -0.22 -27.02 21.32
CA LYS A 596 0.44 -27.53 20.12
C LYS A 596 1.93 -27.18 20.15
N PRO A 597 2.83 -28.05 19.70
CA PRO A 597 4.23 -27.70 19.50
C PRO A 597 4.37 -26.66 18.37
N VAL A 598 5.05 -25.55 18.67
CA VAL A 598 5.42 -24.50 17.72
C VAL A 598 6.91 -24.25 17.83
N TYR A 599 7.58 -24.13 16.69
CA TYR A 599 9.01 -23.86 16.64
C TYR A 599 9.28 -22.35 16.67
N PHE A 600 10.09 -21.93 17.66
CA PHE A 600 10.61 -20.56 17.77
C PHE A 600 12.13 -20.56 17.59
N GLU A 601 12.62 -19.62 16.79
CA GLU A 601 14.05 -19.41 16.58
C GLU A 601 14.77 -19.24 17.93
N ASN A 602 15.96 -19.84 18.06
CA ASN A 602 16.78 -19.89 19.29
C ASN A 602 16.16 -20.61 20.51
N ARG A 603 14.91 -21.08 20.45
CA ARG A 603 14.29 -21.84 21.55
C ARG A 603 13.80 -23.23 21.14
N GLY A 604 13.74 -23.53 19.85
CA GLY A 604 13.28 -24.81 19.32
C GLY A 604 11.77 -25.00 19.48
N TRP A 605 11.35 -26.26 19.59
CA TRP A 605 9.95 -26.64 19.77
C TRP A 605 9.46 -26.33 21.19
N ILE A 606 8.38 -25.56 21.30
CA ILE A 606 7.72 -25.23 22.57
C ILE A 606 6.25 -25.60 22.49
N GLU A 607 5.75 -26.32 23.51
CA GLU A 607 4.31 -26.53 23.69
C GLU A 607 3.61 -25.20 23.94
N THR A 608 2.84 -24.76 22.94
CA THR A 608 2.29 -23.41 22.85
C THR A 608 0.78 -23.45 23.03
N PRO A 609 0.21 -22.71 24.00
CA PRO A 609 -1.23 -22.56 24.16
C PRO A 609 -1.88 -21.92 22.94
N VAL A 610 -3.02 -22.49 22.55
CA VAL A 610 -3.86 -22.02 21.45
C VAL A 610 -5.18 -21.47 21.99
N TYR A 611 -5.49 -20.24 21.63
CA TYR A 611 -6.69 -19.52 22.01
C TYR A 611 -7.57 -19.24 20.79
N GLN A 612 -8.88 -19.20 20.96
CA GLN A 612 -9.81 -18.75 19.93
C GLN A 612 -10.24 -17.31 20.20
N LEU A 613 -10.09 -16.43 19.21
CA LEU A 613 -10.35 -14.99 19.38
C LEU A 613 -11.77 -14.71 19.92
N ASN A 614 -12.78 -15.40 19.41
CA ASN A 614 -14.18 -15.20 19.82
C ASN A 614 -14.52 -15.71 21.23
N SER A 615 -13.62 -16.46 21.86
CA SER A 615 -13.78 -16.97 23.23
C SER A 615 -13.07 -16.12 24.29
N LEU A 616 -12.31 -15.11 23.85
CA LEU A 616 -11.54 -14.26 24.76
C LEU A 616 -12.39 -13.09 25.22
N ASP A 617 -12.41 -12.88 26.54
CA ASP A 617 -13.08 -11.74 27.13
C ASP A 617 -12.23 -10.46 27.00
N GLN A 618 -12.91 -9.32 26.88
CA GLN A 618 -12.24 -8.02 26.84
C GLN A 618 -11.40 -7.78 28.10
N GLY A 619 -10.18 -7.29 27.91
CA GLY A 619 -9.18 -7.06 28.95
C GLY A 619 -8.31 -8.28 29.28
N SER A 620 -8.57 -9.45 28.67
CA SER A 620 -7.74 -10.64 28.88
C SER A 620 -6.29 -10.39 28.43
N LYS A 621 -5.34 -10.83 29.27
CA LYS A 621 -3.91 -10.80 28.98
C LYS A 621 -3.41 -12.20 28.64
N ILE A 622 -2.66 -12.32 27.55
CA ILE A 622 -2.08 -13.56 27.06
C ILE A 622 -0.57 -13.34 26.95
N TYR A 623 0.19 -14.10 27.73
CA TYR A 623 1.64 -14.06 27.69
C TYR A 623 2.17 -15.04 26.63
N GLY A 624 3.15 -14.61 25.85
CA GLY A 624 3.81 -15.46 24.87
C GLY A 624 4.69 -16.54 25.52
N PRO A 625 4.99 -17.66 24.83
CA PRO A 625 4.51 -17.99 23.49
C PRO A 625 3.03 -18.37 23.48
N ALA A 626 2.26 -17.84 22.52
CA ALA A 626 0.86 -18.20 22.34
C ALA A 626 0.43 -18.07 20.87
N LEU A 627 -0.56 -18.87 20.48
CA LEU A 627 -1.28 -18.73 19.20
C LEU A 627 -2.70 -18.26 19.46
N ILE A 628 -3.14 -17.21 18.75
CA ILE A 628 -4.53 -16.76 18.76
C ILE A 628 -5.10 -17.00 17.37
N LEU A 629 -6.09 -17.90 17.30
CA LEU A 629 -6.76 -18.28 16.08
C LEU A 629 -8.06 -17.49 15.91
N ASP A 630 -8.18 -16.84 14.76
CA ASP A 630 -9.45 -16.33 14.26
C ASP A 630 -9.93 -17.23 13.10
N LYS A 631 -11.18 -17.02 12.66
CA LYS A 631 -11.72 -17.67 11.47
C LYS A 631 -10.85 -17.50 10.23
N THR A 632 -10.05 -16.44 10.18
CA THR A 632 -9.44 -15.96 8.93
C THR A 632 -7.98 -15.54 9.02
N GLN A 633 -7.38 -15.67 10.20
CA GLN A 633 -5.98 -15.36 10.43
C GLN A 633 -5.46 -16.17 11.62
N THR A 634 -4.14 -16.27 11.71
CA THR A 634 -3.43 -16.80 12.88
C THR A 634 -2.48 -15.72 13.38
N ILE A 635 -2.58 -15.40 14.66
CA ILE A 635 -1.76 -14.39 15.33
C ILE A 635 -0.77 -15.11 16.23
N ILE A 636 0.51 -14.80 16.07
CA ILE A 636 1.59 -15.38 16.86
C ILE A 636 2.04 -14.36 17.89
N VAL A 637 1.91 -14.71 19.17
CA VAL A 637 2.49 -13.96 20.28
C VAL A 637 3.81 -14.63 20.64
N THR A 638 4.92 -13.98 20.32
CA THR A 638 6.27 -14.52 20.57
C THR A 638 6.59 -14.59 22.07
N PRO A 639 7.55 -15.44 22.52
CA PRO A 639 7.86 -15.60 23.94
C PRO A 639 8.17 -14.34 24.76
N ASN A 640 8.60 -13.25 24.11
CA ASN A 640 8.91 -11.98 24.76
C ASN A 640 7.80 -10.93 24.50
N ALA A 641 6.55 -11.36 24.31
CA ALA A 641 5.42 -10.49 24.01
C ALA A 641 4.23 -10.76 24.93
N GLU A 642 3.45 -9.73 25.19
CA GLU A 642 2.18 -9.79 25.92
C GLU A 642 1.07 -9.26 25.02
N ALA A 643 0.01 -10.05 24.81
CA ALA A 643 -1.16 -9.66 24.07
C ALA A 643 -2.32 -9.30 25.00
N THR A 644 -2.93 -8.14 24.80
CA THR A 644 -4.12 -7.66 25.50
C THR A 644 -5.29 -7.60 24.54
N VAL A 645 -6.43 -8.18 24.93
CA VAL A 645 -7.66 -8.21 24.12
C VAL A 645 -8.49 -6.97 24.40
N HIS A 646 -8.72 -6.12 23.39
CA HIS A 646 -9.66 -4.99 23.45
C HIS A 646 -10.97 -5.35 22.73
N LEU A 647 -11.92 -4.40 22.68
CA LEU A 647 -13.25 -4.60 22.08
C LEU A 647 -13.18 -4.93 20.57
N ASP A 648 -12.23 -4.32 19.88
CA ASP A 648 -12.12 -4.32 18.43
C ASP A 648 -10.72 -4.68 17.93
N LYS A 649 -9.72 -4.76 18.81
CA LYS A 649 -8.33 -5.04 18.46
C LYS A 649 -7.62 -5.89 19.51
N ILE A 650 -6.55 -6.56 19.09
CA ILE A 650 -5.55 -7.15 19.97
C ILE A 650 -4.34 -6.23 19.95
N VAL A 651 -3.88 -5.83 21.12
CA VAL A 651 -2.66 -5.04 21.30
C VAL A 651 -1.58 -5.99 21.78
N ILE A 652 -0.46 -6.08 21.07
CA ILE A 652 0.69 -6.89 21.46
C ILE A 652 1.83 -5.94 21.82
N ASP A 653 2.19 -5.93 23.09
CA ASP A 653 3.37 -5.21 23.59
C ASP A 653 4.56 -6.15 23.59
N LEU A 654 5.62 -5.73 22.92
CA LEU A 654 6.89 -6.45 22.84
C LEU A 654 7.79 -5.97 23.98
N THR A 655 8.18 -6.91 24.84
CA THR A 655 9.26 -6.65 25.80
C THR A 655 10.58 -6.69 25.05
N SER A 656 11.52 -5.80 25.42
CA SER A 656 12.84 -5.74 24.80
C SER A 656 13.52 -7.09 24.89
N GLY A 657 13.56 -7.82 23.78
CA GLY A 657 14.24 -9.11 23.69
C GLY A 657 15.76 -8.93 23.78
N GLU A 658 16.45 -9.98 24.21
CA GLU A 658 17.90 -10.07 24.08
C GLU A 658 18.26 -10.03 22.58
N LYS A 659 19.05 -9.04 22.17
CA LYS A 659 19.65 -9.04 20.84
C LYS A 659 20.54 -10.28 20.76
N SER A 660 20.28 -11.16 19.79
CA SER A 660 21.15 -12.32 19.55
C SER A 660 22.59 -11.85 19.33
N ALA A 661 23.53 -12.42 20.07
CA ALA A 661 24.94 -12.10 19.93
C ALA A 661 25.42 -12.58 18.55
N VAL A 662 25.77 -11.65 17.68
CA VAL A 662 26.33 -11.96 16.36
C VAL A 662 27.78 -12.44 16.55
N SER A 663 28.08 -13.67 16.13
CA SER A 663 29.46 -14.16 16.12
C SER A 663 30.26 -13.43 15.04
N SER A 664 31.36 -12.78 15.42
CA SER A 664 32.29 -12.14 14.49
C SER A 664 33.23 -13.12 13.77
N THR A 665 33.18 -14.41 14.11
CA THR A 665 34.17 -15.41 13.67
C THR A 665 33.61 -16.51 12.77
N LYS A 666 32.29 -16.70 12.70
CA LYS A 666 31.65 -17.67 11.81
C LYS A 666 30.60 -17.00 10.95
N ALA A 667 30.74 -17.18 9.64
CA ALA A 667 29.77 -16.73 8.66
C ALA A 667 28.53 -17.61 8.70
N ASP A 668 27.46 -17.13 9.34
CA ASP A 668 26.13 -17.73 9.26
C ASP A 668 25.44 -17.29 7.95
N PRO A 669 25.09 -18.22 7.04
CA PRO A 669 24.43 -17.88 5.78
C PRO A 669 23.12 -17.09 5.95
N ILE A 670 22.36 -17.31 7.03
CA ILE A 670 21.12 -16.57 7.30
C ILE A 670 21.47 -15.11 7.64
N GLN A 671 22.44 -14.90 8.53
CA GLN A 671 22.90 -13.56 8.90
C GLN A 671 23.55 -12.83 7.72
N LEU A 672 24.31 -13.53 6.89
CA LEU A 672 24.88 -12.97 5.66
C LEU A 672 23.78 -12.45 4.72
N SER A 673 22.72 -13.22 4.49
CA SER A 673 21.56 -12.76 3.72
C SER A 673 20.93 -11.50 4.33
N ILE A 674 20.71 -11.49 5.65
CA ILE A 674 20.12 -10.33 6.34
C ILE A 674 21.02 -9.08 6.19
N PHE A 675 22.33 -9.20 6.44
CA PHE A 675 23.26 -8.09 6.33
C PHE A 675 23.41 -7.57 4.90
N ALA A 676 23.45 -8.47 3.90
CA ALA A 676 23.49 -8.09 2.49
C ALA A 676 22.28 -7.21 2.12
N HIS A 677 21.07 -7.60 2.54
CA HIS A 677 19.86 -6.79 2.34
C HIS A 677 19.92 -5.43 3.05
N ARG A 678 20.45 -5.36 4.28
CA ARG A 678 20.58 -4.11 5.04
C ARG A 678 21.56 -3.12 4.42
N PHE A 679 22.78 -3.54 4.13
CA PHE A 679 23.81 -2.66 3.57
C PHE A 679 23.43 -2.16 2.17
N MET A 680 22.82 -3.02 1.35
CA MET A 680 22.28 -2.61 0.05
C MET A 680 21.20 -1.55 0.18
N GLY A 681 20.32 -1.71 1.18
CA GLY A 681 19.29 -0.72 1.51
C GLY A 681 19.87 0.67 1.80
N VAL A 682 20.94 0.74 2.59
CA VAL A 682 21.63 2.00 2.93
C VAL A 682 22.20 2.67 1.67
N ALA A 683 22.95 1.92 0.85
CA ALA A 683 23.56 2.45 -0.36
C ALA A 683 22.51 3.03 -1.32
N GLU A 684 21.39 2.34 -1.51
CA GLU A 684 20.30 2.83 -2.35
C GLU A 684 19.60 4.07 -1.78
N GLN A 685 19.44 4.17 -0.46
CA GLN A 685 18.84 5.37 0.15
C GLN A 685 19.73 6.59 -0.05
N MET A 686 21.05 6.44 0.13
CA MET A 686 22.01 7.52 -0.17
C MET A 686 21.86 7.99 -1.61
N GLY A 687 21.74 7.06 -2.56
CA GLY A 687 21.59 7.38 -3.97
C GLY A 687 20.29 8.13 -4.29
N ARG A 688 19.16 7.70 -3.71
CA ARG A 688 17.87 8.38 -3.87
C ARG A 688 17.88 9.78 -3.27
N ALA A 689 18.47 9.96 -2.10
CA ALA A 689 18.59 11.27 -1.46
C ALA A 689 19.41 12.24 -2.33
N LEU A 690 20.55 11.77 -2.87
CA LEU A 690 21.37 12.55 -3.79
C LEU A 690 20.61 12.90 -5.08
N GLN A 691 19.90 11.94 -5.66
CA GLN A 691 19.10 12.15 -6.87
C GLN A 691 18.02 13.23 -6.66
N ARG A 692 17.29 13.16 -5.54
CA ARG A 692 16.16 14.07 -5.23
C ARG A 692 16.61 15.48 -4.84
N THR A 693 17.81 15.65 -4.32
CA THR A 693 18.36 16.96 -3.92
C THR A 693 19.21 17.61 -5.01
N SER A 694 19.55 16.85 -6.07
CA SER A 694 20.40 17.34 -7.14
C SER A 694 19.70 18.36 -8.03
N VAL A 695 20.42 19.47 -8.28
CA VAL A 695 20.11 20.45 -9.33
C VAL A 695 20.66 20.01 -10.69
N SER A 696 21.68 19.15 -10.69
CA SER A 696 22.31 18.65 -11.90
C SER A 696 21.42 17.61 -12.58
N THR A 697 21.05 17.89 -13.82
CA THR A 697 20.35 16.95 -14.70
C THR A 697 21.16 15.68 -14.96
N ASN A 698 22.50 15.74 -14.92
CA ASN A 698 23.34 14.55 -15.07
C ASN A 698 23.19 13.60 -13.87
N ILE A 699 23.13 14.13 -12.65
CA ILE A 699 22.93 13.30 -11.46
C ILE A 699 21.47 12.82 -11.41
N LYS A 700 20.51 13.70 -11.70
CA LYS A 700 19.08 13.41 -11.55
C LYS A 700 18.52 12.45 -12.62
N GLU A 701 18.76 12.76 -13.89
CA GLU A 701 18.18 12.05 -15.04
C GLU A 701 19.12 10.98 -15.60
N ARG A 702 20.42 11.28 -15.67
CA ARG A 702 21.42 10.32 -16.19
C ARG A 702 21.94 9.36 -15.12
N LEU A 703 21.59 9.60 -13.84
CA LEU A 703 22.06 8.81 -12.70
C LEU A 703 23.60 8.71 -12.66
N ASP A 704 24.29 9.77 -13.05
CA ASP A 704 25.76 9.82 -13.15
C ASP A 704 26.42 10.03 -11.78
N PHE A 705 26.23 9.05 -10.89
CA PHE A 705 26.82 9.00 -9.55
C PHE A 705 26.90 7.54 -9.08
N SER A 706 27.59 7.24 -7.98
CA SER A 706 27.49 5.93 -7.32
C SER A 706 27.62 6.10 -5.81
N CYS A 707 26.80 5.38 -5.06
CA CYS A 707 26.82 5.39 -3.60
C CYS A 707 27.27 4.01 -3.11
N THR A 708 28.25 4.00 -2.22
CA THR A 708 28.91 2.77 -1.75
C THR A 708 29.16 2.80 -0.27
N VAL A 709 29.08 1.62 0.34
CA VAL A 709 29.44 1.37 1.73
C VAL A 709 30.71 0.54 1.74
N PHE A 710 31.72 1.01 2.46
CA PHE A 710 33.02 0.35 2.59
C PHE A 710 33.24 -0.15 4.01
N SER A 711 34.00 -1.23 4.15
CA SER A 711 34.52 -1.70 5.43
C SER A 711 35.71 -0.84 5.87
N PRO A 712 36.15 -0.92 7.15
CA PRO A 712 37.26 -0.13 7.66
C PRO A 712 38.60 -0.32 6.92
N ASP A 713 38.78 -1.45 6.24
CA ASP A 713 39.94 -1.78 5.39
C ASP A 713 39.73 -1.39 3.90
N GLY A 714 38.68 -0.63 3.58
CA GLY A 714 38.38 -0.16 2.23
C GLY A 714 37.78 -1.23 1.30
N GLY A 715 37.40 -2.39 1.84
CA GLY A 715 36.65 -3.41 1.11
C GLY A 715 35.24 -2.93 0.73
N LEU A 716 34.76 -3.29 -0.45
CA LEU A 716 33.41 -2.94 -0.89
C LEU A 716 32.39 -3.85 -0.18
N VAL A 717 31.48 -3.27 0.61
CA VAL A 717 30.42 -3.99 1.33
C VAL A 717 29.10 -3.96 0.57
N ALA A 718 28.70 -2.78 0.09
CA ALA A 718 27.50 -2.60 -0.71
C ALA A 718 27.66 -1.46 -1.71
N ASN A 719 26.93 -1.54 -2.83
CA ASN A 719 26.99 -0.57 -3.92
C ASN A 719 25.60 -0.38 -4.53
N ALA A 720 25.15 0.87 -4.62
CA ALA A 720 23.94 1.22 -5.35
C ALA A 720 24.22 1.26 -6.87
N PRO A 721 23.49 0.47 -7.67
CA PRO A 721 23.81 0.19 -9.07
C PRO A 721 23.44 1.36 -10.02
N HIS A 722 24.19 2.45 -9.96
CA HIS A 722 23.96 3.66 -10.75
C HIS A 722 24.93 3.79 -11.95
N VAL A 723 26.24 3.71 -11.74
CA VAL A 723 27.27 3.79 -12.82
C VAL A 723 28.26 2.60 -12.78
N PRO A 724 28.28 1.71 -13.80
CA PRO A 724 29.12 0.52 -13.85
C PRO A 724 30.62 0.78 -13.76
N ALA A 725 31.09 1.86 -14.39
CA ALA A 725 32.52 2.19 -14.43
C ALA A 725 33.12 2.51 -13.05
N MET A 726 32.28 2.92 -12.09
CA MET A 726 32.71 3.27 -10.74
C MET A 726 32.77 2.05 -9.80
N ILE A 727 32.13 0.93 -10.14
CA ILE A 727 31.96 -0.20 -9.21
C ILE A 727 33.27 -0.91 -8.91
N GLY A 728 34.15 -1.07 -9.90
CA GLY A 728 35.41 -1.78 -9.74
C GLY A 728 36.56 -0.92 -9.20
N SER A 729 36.53 0.39 -9.43
CA SER A 729 37.66 1.29 -9.17
C SER A 729 37.58 1.98 -7.80
N MET A 730 36.37 2.23 -7.28
CA MET A 730 36.20 2.97 -6.01
C MET A 730 36.84 2.26 -4.82
N ALA A 731 36.75 0.93 -4.73
CA ALA A 731 37.37 0.18 -3.63
C ALA A 731 38.90 0.37 -3.59
N TYR A 732 39.55 0.42 -4.76
CA TYR A 732 40.99 0.67 -4.84
C TYR A 732 41.34 2.11 -4.46
N ALA A 733 40.54 3.09 -4.88
CA ALA A 733 40.74 4.49 -4.52
C ALA A 733 40.60 4.71 -3.01
N VAL A 734 39.56 4.12 -2.39
CA VAL A 734 39.33 4.20 -0.94
C VAL A 734 40.45 3.50 -0.18
N LYS A 735 40.87 2.30 -0.60
CA LYS A 735 42.03 1.62 0.01
C LYS A 735 43.30 2.46 -0.08
N TRP A 736 43.58 3.03 -1.25
CA TRP A 736 44.75 3.89 -1.43
C TRP A 736 44.72 5.09 -0.49
N GLN A 737 43.56 5.73 -0.29
CA GLN A 737 43.37 6.86 0.64
C GLN A 737 43.37 6.46 2.12
N ILE A 738 43.15 5.18 2.44
CA ILE A 738 43.34 4.67 3.81
C ILE A 738 44.84 4.42 4.06
N ASP A 739 45.55 3.94 3.05
CA ASP A 739 46.97 3.59 3.12
C ASP A 739 47.91 4.81 3.04
N HIS A 740 47.45 5.94 2.49
CA HIS A 740 48.21 7.19 2.27
C HIS A 740 47.41 8.40 2.76
#